data_AF-A0A947G9I3-F1
#
_entry.id   AF-A0A947G9I3-F1
#
_cell.length_a   1.000
_cell.length_b   1.000
_cell.length_c   1.000
_cell.angle_alpha   90.00
_cell.angle_beta   90.00
_cell.angle_gamma   90.00
#
_symmetry.space_group_name_H-M   'P 1'
#
loop_
_entity.id
_entity.type
_entity.pdbx_description
1 polymer ?
#
loop_
_entity_poly.entity_id
_entity_poly.type
_entity_poly.pdbx_seq_one_letter_code
_entity_poly.pdbx_strand_id
1 'polypeptide(L)'
;MRSSILACVLTLMVAGPVQAQERSFAEGSLIIPMDLSYQEDGMYQAYGLLYQLLRQGVPVAWVIDPDKTWHQAPCNTGGDECSWDCEEEGSGIKCDYPTASPDFFAAAEVVWSDQGVTAGTAISSHGYRGGPFVIASANRDAALAIINVWNDPDQWAANPWAQRSEFEVVTVHDATESFTGFVSKDMLAAPSIAVFADGNESIATSYLRAAGIPQSNGTEFPDGKCGDDDCGPGTDNPDMLTVPSVAGDMGTCDAPNYDHRNGALFDSDGEPKYCQIMSMHWDVGKRETVECGGGDCPDDPADCAGEPITYHGHEVVAEVRAFLQYPTHFFAECQAVNAYENTVPNPEWPFLDDPDRLGHFLTTQGSPPACPCDPGPDEGDFECVTDGCGPGNDCCLPKDDKERGAGFLIANSPNEYQVLRPDVAYMQYDGDFNPTGGSEPAYNLSSYLMTEYKNDRDVTFITAEEGPGFQDVWMTGYLDGECDINEGPIVLARGPGGSRYCGGKVSYLGGHSYAGSRGQRLFLNALFEADCVTNANWPGDVGNNDSDGDGVPDPQDPAPNDPTQCGDIDRDTCDDCSVDGFSNPSNDGPDADGDGTCDAGEEDGPGADGDGTSDGCGCRTTDSGSSLVLLFLVFGAILLRRRRL
;
A
#
# COMPACT_ATOMS: atom_id res chain seq x y z
N MET A 1 27.02 12.74 65.38
CA MET A 1 26.48 11.96 64.26
C MET A 1 25.52 12.86 63.51
N ARG A 2 25.91 13.35 62.33
CA ARG A 2 25.05 14.13 61.42
C ARG A 2 24.71 13.20 60.25
N SER A 3 23.44 12.87 60.07
CA SER A 3 22.96 12.09 58.93
C SER A 3 22.65 13.02 57.78
N SER A 4 23.28 12.78 56.63
CA SER A 4 23.00 13.43 55.35
C SER A 4 21.77 12.79 54.71
N ILE A 5 20.82 13.61 54.28
CA ILE A 5 19.71 13.20 53.40
C ILE A 5 20.14 13.61 51.99
N LEU A 6 20.32 12.60 51.12
CA LEU A 6 20.61 12.78 49.69
C LEU A 6 19.27 12.92 48.96
N ALA A 7 19.00 14.10 48.40
CA ALA A 7 17.84 14.32 47.54
C ALA A 7 18.19 13.80 46.13
N CYS A 8 17.55 12.71 45.71
CA CYS A 8 17.53 12.30 44.30
C CYS A 8 16.67 13.30 43.53
N VAL A 9 17.30 14.12 42.69
CA VAL A 9 16.62 14.87 41.64
C VAL A 9 16.29 13.87 40.54
N LEU A 10 15.02 13.49 40.44
CA LEU A 10 14.51 12.72 39.32
C LEU A 10 14.35 13.68 38.14
N THR A 11 15.31 13.70 37.24
CA THR A 11 15.20 14.43 35.97
C THR A 11 14.17 13.71 35.12
N LEU A 12 12.95 14.24 35.01
CA LEU A 12 12.04 13.82 33.94
C LEU A 12 12.70 14.19 32.62
N MET A 13 13.15 13.19 31.87
CA MET A 13 13.42 13.36 30.45
C MET A 13 12.05 13.44 29.77
N VAL A 14 11.66 14.65 29.38
CA VAL A 14 10.59 14.82 28.41
C VAL A 14 11.18 14.38 27.07
N ALA A 15 10.76 13.22 26.58
CA ALA A 15 11.07 12.81 25.22
C ALA A 15 10.35 13.77 24.27
N GLY A 16 11.10 14.60 23.56
CA GLY A 16 10.58 15.40 22.44
C GLY A 16 10.16 14.49 21.28
N PRO A 17 9.49 15.04 20.25
CA PRO A 17 9.17 14.30 19.04
C PRO A 17 10.47 13.75 18.41
N VAL A 18 10.42 12.49 17.98
CA VAL A 18 11.50 11.87 17.23
C VAL A 18 11.39 12.41 15.80
N GLN A 19 12.27 13.32 15.40
CA GLN A 19 12.37 13.76 14.01
C GLN A 19 13.15 12.72 13.18
N ALA A 20 13.04 12.79 11.85
CA ALA A 20 13.82 11.99 10.91
C ALA A 20 15.29 11.86 11.37
N GLN A 21 15.80 10.63 11.38
CA GLN A 21 17.11 10.35 11.97
C GLN A 21 18.19 10.44 10.91
N GLU A 22 19.15 11.36 11.10
CA GLU A 22 20.37 11.37 10.30
C GLU A 22 21.10 10.02 10.45
N ARG A 23 21.31 9.33 9.33
CA ARG A 23 21.97 8.03 9.26
C ARG A 23 23.11 8.09 8.26
N SER A 24 24.23 7.47 8.62
CA SER A 24 25.31 7.23 7.67
C SER A 24 25.13 5.87 6.99
N PHE A 25 25.22 5.88 5.67
CA PHE A 25 25.22 4.70 4.81
C PHE A 25 26.66 4.47 4.33
N ALA A 26 27.13 3.23 4.44
CA ALA A 26 28.49 2.89 4.05
C ALA A 26 28.60 2.75 2.52
N GLU A 27 29.84 2.77 2.02
CA GLU A 27 30.17 2.33 0.65
C GLU A 27 29.55 0.94 0.39
N GLY A 28 29.03 0.73 -0.82
CA GLY A 28 28.29 -0.48 -1.18
C GLY A 28 26.79 -0.42 -0.87
N SER A 29 26.27 0.68 -0.32
CA SER A 29 24.82 0.83 -0.12
C SER A 29 24.15 1.09 -1.47
N LEU A 30 23.03 0.43 -1.73
CA LEU A 30 22.31 0.59 -2.99
C LEU A 30 21.31 1.74 -2.86
N ILE A 31 21.16 2.51 -3.94
CA ILE A 31 20.24 3.63 -4.03
C ILE A 31 19.31 3.37 -5.22
N ILE A 32 18.00 3.36 -4.97
CA ILE A 32 16.97 3.42 -6.01
C ILE A 32 16.58 4.89 -6.15
N PRO A 33 17.09 5.60 -7.17
CA PRO A 33 16.71 6.99 -7.41
C PRO A 33 15.22 7.08 -7.72
N MET A 34 14.62 8.20 -7.34
CA MET A 34 13.21 8.47 -7.58
C MET A 34 12.99 9.86 -8.20
N ASP A 35 14.05 10.46 -8.74
CA ASP A 35 14.02 11.70 -9.49
C ASP A 35 13.98 11.43 -11.00
N LEU A 36 13.47 12.39 -11.78
CA LEU A 36 13.32 12.25 -13.23
C LEU A 36 14.65 12.21 -13.99
N SER A 37 15.78 12.50 -13.33
CA SER A 37 17.08 12.45 -14.00
C SER A 37 17.57 11.01 -14.18
N TYR A 38 17.12 10.10 -13.32
CA TYR A 38 17.56 8.70 -13.31
C TYR A 38 16.41 7.67 -13.27
N GLN A 39 15.17 8.08 -12.98
CA GLN A 39 14.04 7.16 -12.84
C GLN A 39 12.76 7.74 -13.46
N GLU A 40 12.76 7.92 -14.78
CA GLU A 40 11.60 8.44 -15.52
C GLU A 40 10.62 7.33 -15.92
N ASP A 41 11.12 6.24 -16.52
CA ASP A 41 10.29 5.17 -17.09
C ASP A 41 10.03 4.07 -16.06
N GLY A 42 11.04 3.69 -15.27
CA GLY A 42 10.94 2.63 -14.26
C GLY A 42 10.29 3.04 -12.94
N MET A 43 9.72 4.24 -12.84
CA MET A 43 9.21 4.79 -11.57
C MET A 43 8.14 3.92 -10.92
N TYR A 44 7.18 3.40 -11.68
CA TYR A 44 6.16 2.49 -11.14
C TYR A 44 6.79 1.18 -10.65
N GLN A 45 7.66 0.63 -11.48
CA GLN A 45 8.35 -0.64 -11.24
C GLN A 45 9.29 -0.56 -10.03
N ALA A 46 9.76 0.64 -9.65
CA ALA A 46 10.52 0.86 -8.43
C ALA A 46 9.70 0.55 -7.17
N TYR A 47 8.38 0.80 -7.17
CA TYR A 47 7.50 0.44 -6.07
C TYR A 47 7.23 -1.08 -6.01
N GLY A 48 7.12 -1.75 -7.15
CA GLY A 48 7.05 -3.22 -7.18
C GLY A 48 8.36 -3.88 -6.72
N LEU A 49 9.50 -3.33 -7.13
CA LEU A 49 10.80 -3.77 -6.62
C LEU A 49 10.89 -3.55 -5.10
N LEU A 50 10.44 -2.39 -4.60
CA LEU A 50 10.37 -2.12 -3.17
C LEU A 50 9.49 -3.15 -2.45
N TYR A 51 8.29 -3.44 -2.98
CA TYR A 51 7.41 -4.48 -2.47
C TYR A 51 8.14 -5.83 -2.37
N GLN A 52 8.81 -6.26 -3.44
CA GLN A 52 9.50 -7.55 -3.47
C GLN A 52 10.72 -7.61 -2.53
N LEU A 53 11.48 -6.52 -2.43
CA LEU A 53 12.57 -6.41 -1.45
C LEU A 53 12.05 -6.61 -0.03
N LEU A 54 10.97 -5.91 0.33
CA LEU A 54 10.39 -5.98 1.67
C LEU A 54 9.76 -7.34 1.95
N ARG A 55 9.05 -7.92 0.97
CA ARG A 55 8.43 -9.24 1.08
C ARG A 55 9.48 -10.34 1.32
N GLN A 56 10.62 -10.24 0.67
CA GLN A 56 11.74 -11.19 0.82
C GLN A 56 12.71 -10.78 1.94
N GLY A 57 12.25 -9.99 2.90
CA GLY A 57 12.98 -9.70 4.14
C GLY A 57 14.20 -8.78 3.99
N VAL A 58 14.27 -7.95 2.94
CA VAL A 58 15.31 -6.92 2.76
C VAL A 58 14.79 -5.56 3.25
N PRO A 59 15.29 -5.05 4.40
CA PRO A 59 14.94 -3.72 4.88
C PRO A 59 15.35 -2.60 3.93
N VAL A 60 14.48 -1.62 3.75
CA VAL A 60 14.71 -0.45 2.90
C VAL A 60 14.45 0.83 3.68
N ALA A 61 15.38 1.79 3.61
CA ALA A 61 15.21 3.10 4.21
C ALA A 61 14.64 4.09 3.19
N TRP A 62 13.58 4.80 3.56
CA TRP A 62 13.08 5.96 2.81
C TRP A 62 13.77 7.21 3.33
N VAL A 63 14.59 7.83 2.48
CA VAL A 63 15.48 8.93 2.88
C VAL A 63 14.94 10.25 2.34
N ILE A 64 14.61 11.16 3.25
CA ILE A 64 13.98 12.45 2.94
C ILE A 64 14.57 13.52 3.85
N ASP A 65 15.03 14.63 3.27
CA ASP A 65 15.53 15.76 4.05
C ASP A 65 14.36 16.48 4.77
N PRO A 66 14.37 16.60 6.11
CA PRO A 66 13.34 17.33 6.83
C PRO A 66 13.31 18.84 6.52
N ASP A 67 14.40 19.40 5.98
CA ASP A 67 14.49 20.81 5.57
C ASP A 67 14.22 20.98 4.06
N LYS A 68 13.64 19.97 3.41
CA LYS A 68 13.36 19.96 1.98
C LYS A 68 12.44 21.10 1.57
N THR A 69 12.76 21.70 0.42
CA THR A 69 12.00 22.82 -0.15
C THR A 69 11.47 22.46 -1.53
N TRP A 70 10.33 23.03 -1.90
CA TRP A 70 9.75 22.88 -3.24
C TRP A 70 10.02 24.13 -4.08
N HIS A 71 10.48 23.93 -5.32
CA HIS A 71 10.67 25.00 -6.30
C HIS A 71 9.60 24.91 -7.39
N GLN A 72 8.63 25.83 -7.34
CA GLN A 72 7.43 25.79 -8.20
C GLN A 72 7.71 26.05 -9.68
N ALA A 73 8.69 26.89 -10.00
CA ALA A 73 9.08 27.13 -11.39
C ALA A 73 10.13 26.10 -11.85
N PRO A 74 10.27 25.87 -13.16
CA PRO A 74 11.43 25.15 -13.70
C PRO A 74 12.75 25.70 -13.13
N CYS A 75 13.62 24.83 -12.63
CA CYS A 75 14.89 25.23 -12.00
C CYS A 75 15.87 25.95 -12.94
N ASN A 76 15.62 25.93 -14.26
CA ASN A 76 16.39 26.66 -15.27
C ASN A 76 15.80 28.03 -15.64
N THR A 77 14.82 28.52 -14.87
CA THR A 77 14.18 29.81 -15.11
C THR A 77 15.16 30.94 -14.83
N GLY A 78 15.52 31.72 -15.86
CA GLY A 78 16.55 32.77 -15.74
C GLY A 78 16.23 33.82 -14.68
N GLY A 79 17.07 33.89 -13.64
CA GLY A 79 16.89 34.78 -12.48
C GLY A 79 16.14 34.16 -11.29
N ASP A 80 15.66 32.93 -11.46
CA ASP A 80 14.95 32.09 -10.48
C ASP A 80 15.45 30.64 -10.60
N GLU A 81 16.79 30.49 -10.68
CA GLU A 81 17.45 29.19 -10.84
C GLU A 81 17.63 28.53 -9.47
N CYS A 82 17.45 27.22 -9.42
CA CYS A 82 17.72 26.44 -8.21
C CYS A 82 19.22 26.44 -7.87
N SER A 83 19.55 26.31 -6.58
CA SER A 83 20.93 26.28 -6.12
C SER A 83 21.65 24.97 -6.46
N TRP A 84 20.92 23.87 -6.63
CA TRP A 84 21.42 22.55 -6.99
C TRP A 84 21.36 22.30 -8.49
N ASP A 85 22.19 21.36 -8.97
CA ASP A 85 22.11 20.88 -10.35
C ASP A 85 21.23 19.64 -10.46
N CYS A 86 20.70 19.39 -11.67
CA CYS A 86 19.81 18.28 -11.93
C CYS A 86 20.53 17.00 -12.34
N GLU A 87 21.60 17.12 -13.10
CA GLU A 87 22.54 16.03 -13.34
C GLU A 87 23.52 15.88 -12.17
N GLU A 88 24.82 15.77 -12.46
CA GLU A 88 25.85 15.80 -11.42
C GLU A 88 26.00 17.20 -10.83
N GLU A 89 26.23 17.25 -9.52
CA GLU A 89 26.42 18.49 -8.78
C GLU A 89 27.70 19.21 -9.24
N GLY A 90 27.57 20.47 -9.62
CA GLY A 90 28.63 21.29 -10.21
C GLY A 90 28.67 21.29 -11.75
N SER A 91 27.77 20.57 -12.42
CA SER A 91 27.61 20.59 -13.88
C SER A 91 27.06 21.93 -14.42
N GLY A 92 26.30 22.66 -13.60
CA GLY A 92 25.54 23.83 -13.99
C GLY A 92 24.28 23.51 -14.83
N ILE A 93 23.91 22.24 -14.98
CA ILE A 93 22.72 21.82 -15.72
C ILE A 93 21.55 21.80 -14.74
N LYS A 94 20.53 22.64 -15.02
CA LYS A 94 19.34 22.81 -14.18
C LYS A 94 18.14 22.06 -14.78
N CYS A 95 17.22 21.60 -13.92
CA CYS A 95 15.99 20.95 -14.34
C CYS A 95 15.15 21.93 -15.15
N ASP A 96 14.56 21.45 -16.22
CA ASP A 96 13.58 22.19 -17.02
C ASP A 96 12.14 22.00 -16.52
N TYR A 97 11.99 21.44 -15.32
CA TYR A 97 10.73 21.20 -14.62
C TYR A 97 10.79 21.67 -13.14
N PRO A 98 9.64 21.91 -12.49
CA PRO A 98 9.52 22.12 -11.05
C PRO A 98 10.04 20.91 -10.27
N THR A 99 10.78 21.13 -9.19
CA THR A 99 11.40 20.05 -8.42
C THR A 99 11.63 20.46 -6.98
N ALA A 100 11.83 19.47 -6.11
CA ALA A 100 12.25 19.70 -4.75
C ALA A 100 13.77 19.81 -4.63
N SER A 101 14.26 20.37 -3.53
CA SER A 101 15.68 20.26 -3.18
C SER A 101 16.10 18.80 -2.97
N PRO A 102 17.38 18.45 -3.20
CA PRO A 102 17.90 17.11 -2.93
C PRO A 102 17.71 16.64 -1.49
N ASP A 103 17.45 15.35 -1.32
CA ASP A 103 17.35 14.66 -0.03
C ASP A 103 18.73 14.34 0.55
N PHE A 104 19.69 14.01 -0.32
CA PHE A 104 21.10 13.86 0.01
C PHE A 104 21.95 13.89 -1.26
N PHE A 105 23.27 13.98 -1.07
CA PHE A 105 24.25 13.86 -2.14
C PHE A 105 25.09 12.60 -1.97
N ALA A 106 25.31 11.85 -3.05
CA ALA A 106 26.19 10.70 -3.03
C ALA A 106 26.93 10.51 -4.37
N ALA A 107 28.17 10.04 -4.28
CA ALA A 107 28.90 9.46 -5.41
C ALA A 107 28.51 7.99 -5.57
N ALA A 108 28.37 7.51 -6.79
CA ALA A 108 27.87 6.17 -7.06
C ALA A 108 28.37 5.60 -8.39
N GLU A 109 28.00 4.37 -8.70
CA GLU A 109 28.09 3.78 -10.02
C GLU A 109 26.74 3.18 -10.42
N VAL A 110 26.42 3.24 -11.71
CA VAL A 110 25.16 2.68 -12.24
C VAL A 110 25.22 1.15 -12.21
N VAL A 111 24.22 0.50 -11.63
CA VAL A 111 24.03 -0.97 -11.67
C VAL A 111 23.02 -1.34 -12.74
N TRP A 112 21.85 -0.71 -12.70
CA TRP A 112 20.77 -0.81 -13.68
C TRP A 112 20.32 0.58 -14.07
N SER A 113 19.75 0.74 -15.27
CA SER A 113 19.27 2.04 -15.77
C SER A 113 18.09 1.85 -16.70
N ASP A 114 17.02 2.59 -16.44
CA ASP A 114 15.85 2.70 -17.33
C ASP A 114 16.16 3.52 -18.59
N GLN A 115 17.05 4.51 -18.48
CA GLN A 115 17.55 5.32 -19.59
C GLN A 115 18.69 4.67 -20.40
N GLY A 116 18.99 3.38 -20.17
CA GLY A 116 20.02 2.65 -20.91
C GLY A 116 21.46 3.10 -20.66
N VAL A 117 21.72 3.76 -19.52
CA VAL A 117 23.08 4.10 -19.09
C VAL A 117 23.84 2.80 -18.79
N THR A 118 25.07 2.71 -19.26
CA THR A 118 25.86 1.47 -19.13
C THR A 118 26.22 1.20 -17.67
N ALA A 119 26.02 -0.03 -17.20
CA ALA A 119 26.45 -0.46 -15.87
C ALA A 119 27.96 -0.22 -15.64
N GLY A 120 28.32 0.21 -14.43
CA GLY A 120 29.66 0.66 -14.04
C GLY A 120 30.01 2.10 -14.49
N THR A 121 29.05 2.84 -15.07
CA THR A 121 29.25 4.28 -15.31
C THR A 121 29.33 4.99 -13.96
N ALA A 122 30.43 5.71 -13.73
CA ALA A 122 30.65 6.46 -12.50
C ALA A 122 29.79 7.72 -12.46
N ILE A 123 29.23 8.00 -11.28
CA ILE A 123 28.51 9.21 -10.91
C ILE A 123 29.34 9.92 -9.86
N SER A 124 29.84 11.11 -10.18
CA SER A 124 30.82 11.79 -9.31
C SER A 124 30.20 12.34 -8.03
N SER A 125 29.01 12.93 -8.13
CA SER A 125 28.16 13.37 -7.02
C SER A 125 26.81 13.75 -7.60
N HIS A 126 25.73 13.11 -7.14
CA HIS A 126 24.37 13.46 -7.56
C HIS A 126 23.52 13.80 -6.34
N GLY A 127 22.71 14.85 -6.48
CA GLY A 127 21.72 15.24 -5.48
C GLY A 127 20.42 14.48 -5.72
N TYR A 128 20.26 13.32 -5.08
CA TYR A 128 19.07 12.47 -5.22
C TYR A 128 17.85 13.19 -4.66
N ARG A 129 16.72 13.13 -5.37
CA ARG A 129 15.49 13.87 -5.02
C ARG A 129 14.28 12.96 -5.08
N GLY A 130 13.14 13.55 -4.72
CA GLY A 130 11.87 12.84 -4.69
C GLY A 130 11.86 11.66 -3.72
N GLY A 131 12.60 11.67 -2.61
CA GLY A 131 12.54 10.60 -1.61
C GLY A 131 13.04 9.25 -2.14
N PRO A 132 14.32 9.13 -2.48
CA PRO A 132 14.93 7.88 -2.92
C PRO A 132 14.87 6.78 -1.84
N PHE A 133 14.91 5.54 -2.29
CA PHE A 133 15.02 4.37 -1.41
C PHE A 133 16.47 3.91 -1.29
N VAL A 134 16.91 3.61 -0.07
CA VAL A 134 18.29 3.22 0.22
C VAL A 134 18.33 1.88 0.94
N ILE A 135 19.10 0.94 0.39
CA ILE A 135 19.38 -0.35 1.01
C ILE A 135 20.78 -0.30 1.61
N ALA A 136 20.88 -0.56 2.90
CA ALA A 136 22.17 -0.56 3.58
C ALA A 136 23.11 -1.63 3.01
N SER A 137 24.41 -1.33 2.93
CA SER A 137 25.41 -2.25 2.37
C SER A 137 25.46 -3.65 3.01
N ALA A 138 25.00 -3.78 4.26
CA ALA A 138 24.86 -5.07 4.93
C ALA A 138 23.85 -6.02 4.24
N ASN A 139 22.85 -5.47 3.55
CA ASN A 139 21.82 -6.22 2.83
C ASN A 139 22.04 -6.23 1.30
N ARG A 140 23.16 -5.66 0.83
CA ARG A 140 23.47 -5.47 -0.59
C ARG A 140 23.33 -6.75 -1.41
N ASP A 141 23.94 -7.84 -0.96
CA ASP A 141 24.00 -9.07 -1.75
C ASP A 141 22.62 -9.73 -1.86
N ALA A 142 21.83 -9.71 -0.79
CA ALA A 142 20.44 -10.18 -0.80
C ALA A 142 19.57 -9.32 -1.73
N ALA A 143 19.72 -7.99 -1.65
CA ALA A 143 19.00 -7.06 -2.51
C ALA A 143 19.35 -7.24 -3.99
N LEU A 144 20.64 -7.39 -4.33
CA LEU A 144 21.05 -7.59 -5.72
C LEU A 144 20.53 -8.89 -6.32
N ALA A 145 20.34 -9.94 -5.53
CA ALA A 145 19.70 -11.16 -6.02
C ALA A 145 18.27 -10.88 -6.54
N ILE A 146 17.49 -10.11 -5.77
CA ILE A 146 16.12 -9.71 -6.11
C ILE A 146 16.10 -8.72 -7.26
N ILE A 147 16.91 -7.65 -7.17
CA ILE A 147 17.00 -6.58 -8.17
C ILE A 147 17.35 -7.13 -9.56
N ASN A 148 18.31 -8.05 -9.63
CA ASN A 148 18.74 -8.62 -10.90
C ASN A 148 17.64 -9.47 -11.53
N VAL A 149 16.88 -10.24 -10.75
CA VAL A 149 15.73 -11.00 -11.25
C VAL A 149 14.62 -10.04 -11.69
N TRP A 150 14.31 -9.03 -10.89
CA TRP A 150 13.26 -8.06 -11.19
C TRP A 150 13.49 -7.33 -12.52
N ASN A 151 14.74 -6.92 -12.78
CA ASN A 151 15.12 -6.15 -13.97
C ASN A 151 15.47 -7.01 -15.20
N ASP A 152 15.49 -8.35 -15.08
CA ASP A 152 15.89 -9.26 -16.16
C ASP A 152 14.77 -10.27 -16.49
N PRO A 153 13.93 -9.99 -17.51
CA PRO A 153 12.87 -10.90 -17.93
C PRO A 153 13.33 -12.32 -18.29
N ASP A 154 14.60 -12.50 -18.66
CA ASP A 154 15.14 -13.83 -18.95
C ASP A 154 15.21 -14.72 -17.67
N GLN A 155 15.10 -14.12 -16.48
CA GLN A 155 15.11 -14.83 -15.19
C GLN A 155 13.73 -15.16 -14.63
N TRP A 156 12.66 -14.59 -15.17
CA TRP A 156 11.30 -14.73 -14.59
C TRP A 156 10.77 -16.15 -14.70
N ALA A 157 11.13 -16.91 -15.74
CA ALA A 157 10.72 -18.30 -15.87
C ALA A 157 11.25 -19.20 -14.73
N ALA A 158 12.37 -18.81 -14.10
CA ALA A 158 12.93 -19.48 -12.93
C ALA A 158 12.55 -18.78 -11.61
N ASN A 159 11.86 -17.64 -11.69
CA ASN A 159 11.46 -16.81 -10.56
C ASN A 159 10.07 -16.20 -10.83
N PRO A 160 9.00 -17.01 -10.81
CA PRO A 160 7.67 -16.57 -11.22
C PRO A 160 7.12 -15.39 -10.40
N TRP A 161 7.55 -15.24 -9.14
CA TRP A 161 7.26 -14.06 -8.30
C TRP A 161 7.61 -12.71 -8.95
N ALA A 162 8.53 -12.68 -9.93
CA ALA A 162 8.92 -11.47 -10.66
C ALA A 162 8.13 -11.25 -11.95
N GLN A 163 7.32 -12.23 -12.38
CA GLN A 163 6.56 -12.17 -13.62
C GLN A 163 5.42 -11.16 -13.51
N ARG A 164 5.25 -10.37 -14.57
CA ARG A 164 4.27 -9.28 -14.63
C ARG A 164 3.99 -8.85 -16.07
N SER A 165 2.81 -8.29 -16.30
CA SER A 165 2.37 -7.92 -17.64
C SER A 165 3.00 -6.62 -18.16
N GLU A 166 3.35 -5.70 -17.26
CA GLU A 166 3.98 -4.41 -17.55
C GLU A 166 5.41 -4.39 -17.03
N PHE A 167 6.34 -3.95 -17.88
CA PHE A 167 7.78 -4.01 -17.59
C PHE A 167 8.50 -2.75 -18.01
N GLU A 168 9.21 -2.16 -17.05
CA GLU A 168 10.27 -1.19 -17.26
C GLU A 168 11.41 -1.54 -16.31
N VAL A 169 12.64 -1.25 -16.72
CA VAL A 169 13.82 -1.45 -15.87
C VAL A 169 13.78 -0.46 -14.72
N VAL A 170 14.09 -0.89 -13.50
CA VAL A 170 14.30 0.01 -12.37
C VAL A 170 15.78 0.40 -12.33
N THR A 171 16.05 1.71 -12.26
CA THR A 171 17.40 2.22 -12.11
C THR A 171 17.88 1.92 -10.69
N VAL A 172 19.13 1.46 -10.57
CA VAL A 172 19.76 1.18 -9.27
C VAL A 172 21.20 1.64 -9.34
N HIS A 173 21.64 2.37 -8.33
CA HIS A 173 23.01 2.82 -8.16
C HIS A 173 23.68 2.13 -6.97
N ASP A 174 25.00 1.94 -7.03
CA ASP A 174 25.84 1.44 -5.94
C ASP A 174 26.73 2.59 -5.42
N ALA A 175 26.59 2.96 -4.16
CA ALA A 175 27.33 4.07 -3.57
C ALA A 175 28.84 3.74 -3.49
N THR A 176 29.67 4.57 -4.12
CA THR A 176 31.13 4.36 -4.21
C THR A 176 31.89 4.95 -3.00
N GLU A 177 31.18 5.66 -2.13
CA GLU A 177 31.68 6.14 -0.85
C GLU A 177 30.55 6.18 0.18
N SER A 178 30.90 6.44 1.45
CA SER A 178 29.89 6.61 2.49
C SER A 178 29.22 7.98 2.38
N PHE A 179 27.92 8.04 2.59
CA PHE A 179 27.14 9.27 2.60
C PHE A 179 26.23 9.33 3.83
N THR A 180 25.57 10.47 4.03
CA THR A 180 24.59 10.69 5.10
C THR A 180 23.28 11.17 4.51
N GLY A 181 22.18 10.70 5.08
CA GLY A 181 20.84 11.16 4.74
C GLY A 181 19.91 11.00 5.94
N PHE A 182 18.78 11.70 5.92
CA PHE A 182 17.78 11.62 6.97
C PHE A 182 16.79 10.50 6.66
N VAL A 183 16.76 9.47 7.49
CA VAL A 183 15.80 8.38 7.33
C VAL A 183 14.48 8.84 7.93
N SER A 184 13.50 9.05 7.04
CA SER A 184 12.13 9.37 7.42
C SER A 184 11.39 8.11 7.88
N LYS A 185 11.61 6.99 7.18
CA LYS A 185 10.99 5.70 7.50
C LYS A 185 11.93 4.53 7.22
N ASP A 186 12.01 3.59 8.15
CA ASP A 186 12.53 2.24 7.90
C ASP A 186 11.36 1.34 7.53
N MET A 187 11.39 0.78 6.33
CA MET A 187 10.40 -0.16 5.84
C MET A 187 10.95 -1.57 6.01
N LEU A 188 10.17 -2.40 6.68
CA LEU A 188 10.54 -3.74 7.13
C LEU A 188 9.57 -4.82 6.65
N ALA A 189 8.37 -4.46 6.18
CA ALA A 189 7.36 -5.38 5.68
C ALA A 189 6.70 -4.83 4.42
N ALA A 190 6.36 -5.71 3.48
CA ALA A 190 5.56 -5.35 2.32
C ALA A 190 4.09 -5.10 2.75
N PRO A 191 3.43 -4.05 2.25
CA PRO A 191 2.04 -3.80 2.60
C PRO A 191 1.11 -4.86 1.99
N SER A 192 0.20 -5.44 2.78
CA SER A 192 -0.96 -6.17 2.24
C SER A 192 -2.04 -5.17 1.80
N ILE A 193 -2.59 -5.35 0.60
CA ILE A 193 -3.38 -4.32 -0.08
C ILE A 193 -4.76 -4.86 -0.38
N ALA A 194 -5.80 -4.11 0.01
CA ALA A 194 -7.17 -4.31 -0.44
C ALA A 194 -7.60 -3.17 -1.36
N VAL A 195 -8.34 -3.51 -2.42
CA VAL A 195 -8.96 -2.54 -3.32
C VAL A 195 -10.47 -2.68 -3.19
N PHE A 196 -11.15 -1.57 -2.89
CA PHE A 196 -12.60 -1.59 -2.81
C PHE A 196 -13.21 -1.63 -4.22
N ALA A 197 -13.96 -2.69 -4.51
CA ALA A 197 -14.68 -2.92 -5.77
C ALA A 197 -15.92 -2.01 -5.84
N ASP A 198 -15.67 -0.71 -5.95
CA ASP A 198 -16.69 0.34 -5.95
C ASP A 198 -17.18 0.75 -7.34
N GLY A 199 -16.78 0.01 -8.37
CA GLY A 199 -17.11 0.23 -9.76
C GLY A 199 -16.11 1.13 -10.49
N ASN A 200 -15.04 1.65 -9.86
CA ASN A 200 -13.91 2.26 -10.57
C ASN A 200 -12.55 1.78 -10.02
N GLU A 201 -12.55 0.62 -9.40
CA GLU A 201 -11.37 -0.09 -8.89
C GLU A 201 -10.26 -0.24 -9.93
N SER A 202 -10.58 -0.26 -11.22
CA SER A 202 -9.61 -0.34 -12.32
C SER A 202 -8.57 0.79 -12.31
N ILE A 203 -8.86 1.92 -11.66
CA ILE A 203 -7.90 3.03 -11.51
C ILE A 203 -6.78 2.59 -10.57
N ALA A 204 -7.14 2.13 -9.38
CA ALA A 204 -6.22 1.57 -8.40
C ALA A 204 -5.46 0.35 -8.96
N THR A 205 -6.17 -0.62 -9.54
CA THR A 205 -5.53 -1.82 -10.07
C THR A 205 -4.59 -1.50 -11.22
N SER A 206 -4.88 -0.49 -12.06
CA SER A 206 -3.93 -0.08 -13.11
C SER A 206 -2.58 0.36 -12.55
N TYR A 207 -2.55 1.01 -11.38
CA TYR A 207 -1.30 1.44 -10.75
C TYR A 207 -0.56 0.27 -10.10
N LEU A 208 -1.29 -0.66 -9.48
CA LEU A 208 -0.71 -1.88 -8.91
C LEU A 208 -0.12 -2.79 -10.00
N ARG A 209 -0.82 -2.95 -11.12
CA ARG A 209 -0.34 -3.67 -12.32
C ARG A 209 0.89 -3.00 -12.93
N ALA A 210 0.84 -1.68 -13.11
CA ALA A 210 1.97 -0.91 -13.63
C ALA A 210 3.19 -0.96 -12.69
N ALA A 211 2.98 -1.12 -11.39
CA ALA A 211 4.05 -1.36 -10.42
C ALA A 211 4.51 -2.82 -10.39
N GLY A 212 3.70 -3.78 -10.83
CA GLY A 212 3.96 -5.21 -10.68
C GLY A 212 3.72 -5.72 -9.26
N ILE A 213 2.82 -5.08 -8.51
CA ILE A 213 2.42 -5.51 -7.16
C ILE A 213 1.23 -6.48 -7.29
N PRO A 214 1.38 -7.76 -6.88
CA PRO A 214 0.33 -8.75 -6.99
C PRO A 214 -0.68 -8.66 -5.84
N GLN A 215 -1.79 -9.38 -6.00
CA GLN A 215 -2.70 -9.74 -4.93
C GLN A 215 -2.01 -10.69 -3.92
N SER A 216 -2.66 -10.90 -2.79
CA SER A 216 -2.25 -11.80 -1.72
C SER A 216 -2.08 -13.25 -2.20
N ASN A 217 -2.85 -13.69 -3.20
CA ASN A 217 -2.70 -15.01 -3.82
C ASN A 217 -1.60 -15.06 -4.91
N GLY A 218 -0.77 -14.04 -5.05
CA GLY A 218 0.29 -13.95 -6.06
C GLY A 218 -0.16 -13.57 -7.47
N THR A 219 -1.47 -13.55 -7.73
CA THR A 219 -1.99 -13.18 -9.06
C THR A 219 -1.96 -11.68 -9.30
N GLU A 220 -1.87 -11.26 -10.57
CA GLU A 220 -1.98 -9.85 -10.92
C GLU A 220 -3.40 -9.33 -10.64
N PHE A 221 -3.53 -8.10 -10.15
CA PHE A 221 -4.85 -7.46 -10.00
C PHE A 221 -5.59 -7.38 -11.35
N PRO A 222 -6.94 -7.45 -11.36
CA PRO A 222 -7.71 -7.45 -12.60
C PRO A 222 -7.61 -6.11 -13.35
N ASP A 223 -7.57 -6.16 -14.68
CA ASP A 223 -7.52 -4.98 -15.57
C ASP A 223 -8.87 -4.27 -15.72
N GLY A 224 -9.95 -4.95 -15.34
CA GLY A 224 -11.32 -4.49 -15.43
C GLY A 224 -12.03 -4.53 -14.08
N LYS A 225 -13.32 -4.19 -14.14
CA LYS A 225 -14.20 -4.31 -12.97
C LYS A 225 -14.47 -5.77 -12.68
N CYS A 226 -14.39 -6.16 -11.43
CA CYS A 226 -14.87 -7.48 -11.00
C CYS A 226 -16.32 -7.33 -10.48
N GLY A 227 -17.05 -8.45 -10.37
CA GLY A 227 -18.42 -8.49 -9.82
C GLY A 227 -18.52 -9.43 -8.62
N ASP A 228 -19.73 -9.58 -8.06
CA ASP A 228 -19.94 -10.38 -6.84
C ASP A 228 -19.49 -11.85 -6.95
N ASP A 229 -19.48 -12.43 -8.15
CA ASP A 229 -19.06 -13.81 -8.39
C ASP A 229 -17.53 -13.98 -8.53
N ASP A 230 -16.78 -12.88 -8.66
CA ASP A 230 -15.35 -12.90 -9.01
C ASP A 230 -14.47 -11.96 -8.15
N CYS A 231 -15.08 -11.09 -7.32
CA CYS A 231 -14.41 -10.25 -6.32
C CYS A 231 -14.56 -10.83 -4.91
N GLY A 232 -13.49 -10.74 -4.12
CA GLY A 232 -13.53 -10.84 -2.67
C GLY A 232 -13.07 -12.20 -2.15
N PRO A 233 -13.08 -12.40 -0.82
CA PRO A 233 -12.48 -13.58 -0.21
C PRO A 233 -13.05 -14.89 -0.76
N GLY A 234 -12.17 -15.76 -1.27
CA GLY A 234 -12.53 -17.05 -1.85
C GLY A 234 -12.80 -17.04 -3.35
N THR A 235 -12.57 -15.94 -4.05
CA THR A 235 -12.53 -15.87 -5.52
C THR A 235 -11.10 -15.80 -6.05
N ASP A 236 -10.95 -15.73 -7.38
CA ASP A 236 -9.65 -15.50 -8.02
C ASP A 236 -9.08 -14.10 -7.72
N ASN A 237 -9.93 -13.17 -7.26
CA ASN A 237 -9.55 -11.79 -6.88
C ASN A 237 -9.83 -11.51 -5.39
N PRO A 238 -9.10 -12.16 -4.46
CA PRO A 238 -9.41 -12.16 -3.04
C PRO A 238 -9.30 -10.77 -2.38
N ASP A 239 -8.46 -9.90 -2.93
CA ASP A 239 -8.18 -8.57 -2.37
C ASP A 239 -9.06 -7.47 -2.98
N MET A 240 -9.94 -7.85 -3.92
CA MET A 240 -10.96 -6.95 -4.48
C MET A 240 -12.21 -7.03 -3.60
N LEU A 241 -12.34 -6.14 -2.62
CA LEU A 241 -13.39 -6.24 -1.63
C LEU A 241 -14.69 -5.59 -2.11
N THR A 242 -15.81 -6.31 -2.07
CA THR A 242 -17.15 -5.77 -2.35
C THR A 242 -17.75 -5.11 -1.10
N VAL A 243 -18.81 -4.31 -1.26
CA VAL A 243 -19.53 -3.73 -0.11
C VAL A 243 -19.98 -4.81 0.89
N PRO A 244 -20.65 -5.91 0.48
CA PRO A 244 -21.00 -6.97 1.42
C PRO A 244 -19.79 -7.61 2.10
N SER A 245 -18.66 -7.76 1.39
CA SER A 245 -17.46 -8.33 2.01
C SER A 245 -16.85 -7.41 3.07
N VAL A 246 -16.82 -6.09 2.85
CA VAL A 246 -16.30 -5.13 3.83
C VAL A 246 -17.27 -4.96 5.00
N ALA A 247 -18.57 -4.89 4.74
CA ALA A 247 -19.60 -4.78 5.79
C ALA A 247 -19.74 -6.07 6.62
N GLY A 248 -19.42 -7.22 6.04
CA GLY A 248 -19.53 -8.53 6.69
C GLY A 248 -20.96 -8.95 7.04
N ASP A 249 -21.11 -9.75 8.10
CA ASP A 249 -22.42 -10.27 8.52
C ASP A 249 -23.19 -9.20 9.31
N MET A 250 -24.19 -8.62 8.66
CA MET A 250 -25.09 -7.61 9.25
C MET A 250 -26.23 -8.21 10.09
N GLY A 251 -26.34 -9.54 10.15
CA GLY A 251 -27.45 -10.21 10.81
C GLY A 251 -28.77 -10.02 10.06
N THR A 252 -29.87 -9.82 10.80
CA THR A 252 -31.23 -9.74 10.24
C THR A 252 -31.96 -8.49 10.74
N CYS A 253 -33.03 -8.07 10.06
CA CYS A 253 -33.77 -6.86 10.44
C CYS A 253 -34.16 -6.75 11.93
N ASP A 254 -34.56 -7.87 12.56
CA ASP A 254 -34.98 -7.93 13.96
C ASP A 254 -33.87 -8.36 14.93
N ALA A 255 -32.71 -8.75 14.41
CA ALA A 255 -31.51 -9.05 15.16
C ALA A 255 -30.26 -8.57 14.39
N PRO A 256 -30.08 -7.25 14.27
CA PRO A 256 -28.93 -6.68 13.57
C PRO A 256 -27.62 -6.97 14.31
N ASN A 257 -26.55 -7.10 13.53
CA ASN A 257 -25.18 -7.14 14.04
C ASN A 257 -24.59 -5.71 14.15
N TYR A 258 -23.86 -5.46 15.23
CA TYR A 258 -23.20 -4.17 15.53
C TYR A 258 -21.69 -4.35 15.72
N ASP A 259 -21.14 -5.47 15.28
CA ASP A 259 -19.71 -5.74 15.33
C ASP A 259 -19.03 -5.20 14.05
N HIS A 260 -18.42 -4.03 14.13
CA HIS A 260 -17.72 -3.37 13.00
C HIS A 260 -16.32 -3.96 12.72
N ARG A 261 -16.13 -5.25 13.00
CA ARG A 261 -14.87 -5.97 12.75
C ARG A 261 -15.12 -7.38 12.24
N ASN A 262 -16.27 -7.59 11.60
CA ASN A 262 -16.70 -8.90 11.15
C ASN A 262 -16.58 -9.05 9.62
N GLY A 263 -16.24 -7.97 8.92
CA GLY A 263 -15.95 -7.95 7.50
C GLY A 263 -14.57 -8.48 7.11
N ALA A 264 -14.32 -8.49 5.80
CA ALA A 264 -13.11 -9.01 5.17
C ALA A 264 -11.84 -8.24 5.53
N LEU A 265 -11.97 -7.02 6.08
CA LEU A 265 -10.84 -6.25 6.59
C LEU A 265 -10.14 -6.92 7.78
N PHE A 266 -10.85 -7.81 8.49
CA PHE A 266 -10.39 -8.43 9.72
C PHE A 266 -10.28 -9.95 9.61
N ASP A 267 -9.41 -10.53 10.42
CA ASP A 267 -9.35 -11.95 10.68
C ASP A 267 -10.32 -12.38 11.79
N SER A 268 -10.31 -13.68 12.12
CA SER A 268 -11.18 -14.23 13.16
C SER A 268 -10.89 -13.72 14.58
N ASP A 269 -9.71 -13.13 14.80
CA ASP A 269 -9.31 -12.53 16.07
C ASP A 269 -9.64 -11.03 16.14
N GLY A 270 -10.19 -10.46 15.06
CA GLY A 270 -10.53 -9.04 14.94
C GLY A 270 -9.30 -8.16 14.70
N GLU A 271 -8.22 -8.74 14.17
CA GLU A 271 -7.03 -8.02 13.72
C GLU A 271 -7.11 -7.72 12.21
N PRO A 272 -6.55 -6.60 11.75
CA PRO A 272 -6.58 -6.27 10.33
C PRO A 272 -5.79 -7.26 9.49
N LYS A 273 -6.35 -7.74 8.37
CA LYS A 273 -5.64 -8.52 7.36
C LYS A 273 -4.82 -7.66 6.40
N TYR A 274 -5.27 -6.43 6.23
CA TYR A 274 -4.70 -5.51 5.25
C TYR A 274 -3.88 -4.43 5.96
N CYS A 275 -2.79 -4.03 5.32
CA CYS A 275 -2.09 -2.80 5.63
C CYS A 275 -2.87 -1.58 5.16
N GLN A 276 -3.47 -1.69 3.98
CA GLN A 276 -4.17 -0.61 3.32
C GLN A 276 -5.44 -1.09 2.64
N ILE A 277 -6.49 -0.27 2.72
CA ILE A 277 -7.64 -0.33 1.82
C ILE A 277 -7.78 0.98 1.06
N MET A 278 -8.24 0.91 -0.18
CA MET A 278 -8.45 2.07 -1.03
C MET A 278 -9.83 2.08 -1.70
N SER A 279 -10.45 3.25 -1.82
CA SER A 279 -11.71 3.47 -2.53
C SER A 279 -11.59 4.64 -3.51
N MET A 280 -12.04 4.45 -4.74
CA MET A 280 -11.90 5.45 -5.80
C MET A 280 -13.18 6.26 -6.00
N HIS A 281 -14.34 5.62 -5.92
CA HIS A 281 -15.60 6.20 -6.41
C HIS A 281 -16.85 5.69 -5.72
N TRP A 282 -16.71 5.08 -4.55
CA TRP A 282 -17.86 4.73 -3.75
C TRP A 282 -18.56 6.01 -3.27
N ASP A 283 -19.72 6.33 -3.86
CA ASP A 283 -20.36 7.62 -3.68
C ASP A 283 -21.33 7.68 -2.48
N VAL A 284 -21.76 8.91 -2.16
CA VAL A 284 -22.73 9.18 -1.08
C VAL A 284 -24.04 8.41 -1.26
N GLY A 285 -24.50 8.21 -2.50
CA GLY A 285 -25.72 7.44 -2.76
C GLY A 285 -25.58 5.99 -2.31
N LYS A 286 -24.45 5.36 -2.64
CA LYS A 286 -24.13 3.99 -2.22
C LYS A 286 -23.95 3.88 -0.70
N ARG A 287 -23.35 4.89 -0.06
CA ARG A 287 -23.29 4.96 1.41
C ARG A 287 -24.69 4.91 2.05
N GLU A 288 -25.63 5.67 1.51
CA GLU A 288 -27.00 5.74 2.04
C GLU A 288 -27.86 4.50 1.73
N THR A 289 -27.43 3.63 0.81
CA THR A 289 -28.18 2.42 0.45
C THR A 289 -28.16 1.38 1.57
N VAL A 290 -29.35 0.81 1.84
CA VAL A 290 -29.54 -0.37 2.69
C VAL A 290 -30.48 -1.36 2.00
N GLU A 291 -30.09 -2.63 1.94
CA GLU A 291 -30.89 -3.69 1.33
C GLU A 291 -31.14 -4.85 2.31
N CYS A 292 -32.35 -5.38 2.29
CA CYS A 292 -32.85 -6.49 3.09
C CYS A 292 -33.33 -7.60 2.15
N GLY A 293 -32.80 -8.82 2.31
CA GLY A 293 -33.12 -9.95 1.43
C GLY A 293 -32.77 -9.71 -0.05
N GLY A 294 -31.81 -8.83 -0.34
CA GLY A 294 -31.38 -8.47 -1.70
C GLY A 294 -32.24 -7.41 -2.40
N GLY A 295 -33.01 -6.60 -1.66
CA GLY A 295 -33.74 -5.46 -2.19
C GLY A 295 -34.05 -4.41 -1.12
N ASP A 296 -34.83 -3.38 -1.46
CA ASP A 296 -35.10 -2.26 -0.54
C ASP A 296 -35.65 -2.72 0.83
N CYS A 297 -35.03 -2.25 1.91
CA CYS A 297 -35.55 -2.46 3.26
C CYS A 297 -36.84 -1.66 3.50
N PRO A 298 -37.83 -2.22 4.23
CA PRO A 298 -39.00 -1.47 4.67
C PRO A 298 -38.67 -0.48 5.80
N ASP A 299 -39.48 0.59 5.90
CA ASP A 299 -39.37 1.63 6.94
C ASP A 299 -39.46 1.09 8.39
N ASP A 300 -40.12 -0.06 8.61
CA ASP A 300 -40.21 -0.73 9.91
C ASP A 300 -39.46 -2.07 9.85
N PRO A 301 -38.38 -2.28 10.64
CA PRO A 301 -37.65 -3.54 10.66
C PRO A 301 -38.50 -4.76 11.00
N ALA A 302 -39.63 -4.57 11.70
CA ALA A 302 -40.57 -5.65 11.98
C ALA A 302 -41.21 -6.22 10.71
N ASP A 303 -41.31 -5.44 9.63
CA ASP A 303 -41.88 -5.84 8.35
C ASP A 303 -40.92 -6.72 7.52
N CYS A 304 -39.63 -6.76 7.87
CA CYS A 304 -38.62 -7.66 7.31
C CYS A 304 -37.98 -8.59 8.36
N ALA A 305 -38.66 -8.84 9.49
CA ALA A 305 -38.14 -9.70 10.55
C ALA A 305 -37.69 -11.08 10.02
N GLY A 306 -36.45 -11.46 10.35
CA GLY A 306 -35.77 -12.67 9.90
C GLY A 306 -35.13 -12.60 8.51
N GLU A 307 -35.38 -11.54 7.73
CA GLU A 307 -34.66 -11.30 6.47
C GLU A 307 -33.24 -10.77 6.77
N PRO A 308 -32.22 -11.26 6.05
CA PRO A 308 -30.85 -10.79 6.21
C PRO A 308 -30.71 -9.36 5.69
N ILE A 309 -29.89 -8.56 6.34
CA ILE A 309 -29.46 -7.27 5.80
C ILE A 309 -28.30 -7.58 4.86
N THR A 310 -28.52 -7.42 3.56
CA THR A 310 -27.59 -7.86 2.50
C THR A 310 -26.65 -6.77 2.01
N TYR A 311 -26.98 -5.51 2.28
CA TYR A 311 -26.17 -4.35 1.94
C TYR A 311 -26.40 -3.25 2.97
N HIS A 312 -25.33 -2.62 3.46
CA HIS A 312 -25.45 -1.44 4.32
C HIS A 312 -24.23 -0.55 4.15
N GLY A 313 -24.37 0.55 3.41
CA GLY A 313 -23.23 1.39 3.06
C GLY A 313 -22.54 2.01 4.27
N HIS A 314 -23.30 2.54 5.24
CA HIS A 314 -22.73 3.09 6.48
C HIS A 314 -21.95 2.06 7.32
N GLU A 315 -22.15 0.75 7.12
CA GLU A 315 -21.32 -0.25 7.81
C GLU A 315 -19.90 -0.24 7.26
N VAL A 316 -19.73 -0.06 5.96
CA VAL A 316 -18.41 0.06 5.34
C VAL A 316 -17.62 1.19 5.99
N VAL A 317 -18.27 2.32 6.29
CA VAL A 317 -17.64 3.45 7.00
C VAL A 317 -17.19 3.03 8.41
N ALA A 318 -18.02 2.28 9.14
CA ALA A 318 -17.70 1.81 10.49
C ALA A 318 -16.57 0.77 10.50
N GLU A 319 -16.58 -0.19 9.57
CA GLU A 319 -15.54 -1.20 9.39
C GLU A 319 -14.20 -0.53 9.01
N VAL A 320 -14.20 0.46 8.12
CA VAL A 320 -13.00 1.25 7.80
C VAL A 320 -12.53 2.09 8.99
N ARG A 321 -13.45 2.70 9.76
CA ARG A 321 -13.10 3.43 10.99
C ARG A 321 -12.48 2.49 12.03
N ALA A 322 -13.02 1.29 12.20
CA ALA A 322 -12.48 0.26 13.09
C ALA A 322 -11.11 -0.22 12.60
N PHE A 323 -10.92 -0.34 11.29
CA PHE A 323 -9.66 -0.72 10.67
C PHE A 323 -8.59 0.33 10.93
N LEU A 324 -8.95 1.61 10.86
CA LEU A 324 -8.10 2.74 11.22
C LEU A 324 -7.88 2.91 12.73
N GLN A 325 -8.46 2.06 13.58
CA GLN A 325 -7.99 1.92 14.98
C GLN A 325 -6.69 1.12 15.07
N TYR A 326 -6.17 0.61 13.94
CA TYR A 326 -4.90 -0.08 13.78
C TYR A 326 -3.92 0.76 12.93
N PRO A 327 -2.59 0.51 12.94
CA PRO A 327 -1.60 1.33 12.22
C PRO A 327 -1.64 1.08 10.70
N THR A 328 -2.84 1.09 10.15
CA THR A 328 -3.19 0.83 8.77
C THR A 328 -3.36 2.14 8.01
N HIS A 329 -3.73 2.04 6.73
CA HIS A 329 -4.00 3.20 5.91
C HIS A 329 -5.31 3.06 5.14
N PHE A 330 -6.05 4.16 5.04
CA PHE A 330 -7.18 4.29 4.16
C PHE A 330 -6.91 5.38 3.12
N PHE A 331 -7.00 5.01 1.84
CA PHE A 331 -6.90 5.94 0.73
C PHE A 331 -8.29 6.13 0.09
N ALA A 332 -8.73 7.37 -0.06
CA ALA A 332 -9.91 7.69 -0.86
C ALA A 332 -9.61 8.75 -1.91
N GLU A 333 -10.19 8.63 -3.10
CA GLU A 333 -10.17 9.71 -4.09
C GLU A 333 -11.57 10.09 -4.57
N CYS A 334 -11.69 11.28 -5.16
CA CYS A 334 -12.90 11.73 -5.83
C CYS A 334 -14.17 11.53 -4.96
N GLN A 335 -15.23 10.94 -5.51
CA GLN A 335 -16.52 10.70 -4.81
C GLN A 335 -16.40 9.98 -3.46
N ALA A 336 -15.39 9.10 -3.30
CA ALA A 336 -15.22 8.35 -2.07
C ALA A 336 -14.91 9.26 -0.88
N VAL A 337 -14.21 10.38 -1.09
CA VAL A 337 -13.88 11.34 -0.02
C VAL A 337 -15.15 11.81 0.69
N ASN A 338 -16.15 12.28 -0.06
CA ASN A 338 -17.42 12.75 0.52
C ASN A 338 -18.28 11.61 1.10
N ALA A 339 -18.17 10.39 0.58
CA ALA A 339 -18.87 9.25 1.14
C ALA A 339 -18.37 8.93 2.56
N TYR A 340 -17.05 8.89 2.77
CA TYR A 340 -16.46 8.58 4.08
C TYR A 340 -16.39 9.80 5.04
N GLU A 341 -16.46 11.04 4.54
CA GLU A 341 -16.51 12.26 5.36
C GLU A 341 -17.95 12.72 5.63
N ASN A 342 -18.77 11.86 6.26
CA ASN A 342 -20.22 12.04 6.44
C ASN A 342 -20.67 12.50 7.85
N THR A 343 -21.57 13.49 7.91
CA THR A 343 -22.14 14.04 9.17
C THR A 343 -23.41 13.36 9.67
N VAL A 344 -24.08 12.55 8.85
CA VAL A 344 -25.45 12.09 9.14
C VAL A 344 -25.55 10.58 9.28
N PRO A 345 -26.26 10.10 10.33
CA PRO A 345 -26.81 8.74 10.36
C PRO A 345 -27.76 8.51 9.17
N ASN A 346 -28.00 7.25 8.77
CA ASN A 346 -28.86 6.95 7.62
C ASN A 346 -30.30 7.44 7.87
N PRO A 347 -30.79 8.47 7.14
CA PRO A 347 -32.10 9.05 7.42
C PRO A 347 -33.27 8.16 6.98
N GLU A 348 -33.04 7.22 6.05
CA GLU A 348 -34.07 6.31 5.54
C GLU A 348 -34.18 5.03 6.38
N TRP A 349 -33.11 4.62 7.08
CA TRP A 349 -33.14 3.42 7.92
C TRP A 349 -32.29 3.52 9.21
N PRO A 350 -32.71 4.32 10.20
CA PRO A 350 -31.87 4.69 11.34
C PRO A 350 -31.70 3.61 12.43
N PHE A 351 -32.21 2.41 12.19
CA PHE A 351 -32.26 1.32 13.18
C PHE A 351 -30.89 0.67 13.41
N LEU A 352 -30.00 0.84 12.43
CA LEU A 352 -28.59 0.49 12.50
C LEU A 352 -27.71 1.71 12.75
N ASP A 353 -28.22 2.87 13.11
CA ASP A 353 -27.31 3.98 13.37
C ASP A 353 -26.66 3.89 14.74
N ASP A 354 -25.35 4.04 14.78
CA ASP A 354 -24.57 4.23 15.99
C ASP A 354 -23.39 5.21 15.73
N PRO A 355 -22.72 5.72 16.77
CA PRO A 355 -21.66 6.71 16.63
C PRO A 355 -20.46 6.27 15.78
N ASP A 356 -20.15 4.97 15.72
CA ASP A 356 -19.00 4.43 14.98
C ASP A 356 -19.27 4.36 13.46
N ARG A 357 -20.53 4.48 13.03
CA ARG A 357 -20.93 4.64 11.61
C ARG A 357 -20.78 6.07 11.09
N LEU A 358 -20.37 7.01 11.95
CA LEU A 358 -20.08 8.39 11.54
C LEU A 358 -18.63 8.52 11.06
N GLY A 359 -18.50 9.15 9.90
CA GLY A 359 -17.23 9.46 9.25
C GLY A 359 -16.50 10.64 9.90
N HIS A 360 -16.07 11.59 9.05
CA HIS A 360 -15.25 12.75 9.42
C HIS A 360 -13.88 12.37 9.96
N PHE A 361 -13.09 11.64 9.19
CA PHE A 361 -11.80 11.19 9.66
C PHE A 361 -10.78 12.34 9.73
N LEU A 362 -10.81 13.28 8.78
CA LEU A 362 -9.90 14.44 8.74
C LEU A 362 -10.57 15.77 9.11
N THR A 363 -11.88 15.91 8.90
CA THR A 363 -12.61 17.16 9.15
C THR A 363 -13.46 17.09 10.42
N THR A 364 -13.93 18.24 10.91
CA THR A 364 -14.98 18.30 11.92
C THR A 364 -16.35 18.07 11.28
N GLN A 365 -17.34 17.66 12.07
CA GLN A 365 -18.72 17.45 11.61
C GLN A 365 -19.43 18.73 11.12
N GLY A 366 -18.80 19.89 11.23
CA GLY A 366 -19.47 21.18 11.06
C GLY A 366 -20.63 21.38 12.06
N SER A 367 -21.29 22.53 11.96
CA SER A 367 -22.44 22.93 12.75
C SER A 367 -23.35 23.80 11.87
N PRO A 368 -24.30 23.18 11.14
CA PRO A 368 -25.16 23.88 10.19
C PRO A 368 -25.94 25.06 10.83
N PRO A 369 -25.95 26.25 10.20
CA PRO A 369 -26.73 27.38 10.70
C PRO A 369 -28.24 27.14 10.65
N ALA A 370 -28.97 27.80 11.54
CA ALA A 370 -30.45 27.76 11.53
C ALA A 370 -31.02 28.53 10.33
N CYS A 371 -32.20 28.11 9.86
CA CYS A 371 -32.91 28.81 8.79
C CYS A 371 -33.35 30.24 9.17
N PRO A 372 -33.48 31.17 8.19
CA PRO A 372 -33.25 31.01 6.75
C PRO A 372 -31.77 31.05 6.37
N CYS A 373 -31.42 30.41 5.25
CA CYS A 373 -30.03 30.28 4.81
C CYS A 373 -29.49 31.55 4.16
N ASP A 374 -28.27 31.90 4.54
CA ASP A 374 -27.52 33.06 4.04
C ASP A 374 -26.02 32.71 4.02
N PRO A 375 -25.59 31.82 3.12
CA PRO A 375 -24.22 31.31 3.08
C PRO A 375 -23.20 32.39 2.65
N GLY A 376 -23.65 33.49 2.04
CA GLY A 376 -22.75 34.47 1.44
C GLY A 376 -22.43 34.13 -0.02
N PRO A 377 -21.62 34.97 -0.70
CA PRO A 377 -21.39 34.86 -2.14
C PRO A 377 -20.36 33.79 -2.55
N ASP A 378 -19.48 33.39 -1.63
CA ASP A 378 -18.32 32.52 -1.90
C ASP A 378 -18.50 31.12 -1.28
N GLU A 379 -19.66 30.85 -0.68
CA GLU A 379 -20.03 29.57 -0.07
C GLU A 379 -21.02 28.84 -0.98
N GLY A 380 -21.03 27.50 -0.92
CA GLY A 380 -21.82 26.60 -1.78
C GLY A 380 -23.34 26.86 -1.80
N ASP A 381 -24.07 26.05 -2.56
CA ASP A 381 -25.52 26.25 -2.73
C ASP A 381 -26.29 25.52 -1.60
N PHE A 382 -26.77 26.28 -0.60
CA PHE A 382 -27.48 25.73 0.57
C PHE A 382 -29.00 25.90 0.47
N GLU A 383 -29.75 24.98 1.09
CA GLU A 383 -31.19 25.11 1.29
C GLU A 383 -31.62 24.89 2.74
N CYS A 384 -32.76 25.48 3.09
CA CYS A 384 -33.38 25.28 4.40
C CYS A 384 -34.12 23.96 4.39
N VAL A 385 -33.64 23.00 5.19
CA VAL A 385 -34.24 21.68 5.34
C VAL A 385 -35.03 21.62 6.64
N THR A 386 -36.33 21.34 6.55
CA THR A 386 -37.20 21.18 7.72
C THR A 386 -36.77 19.97 8.54
N ASP A 387 -36.59 20.15 9.85
CA ASP A 387 -36.04 19.12 10.75
C ASP A 387 -34.67 18.55 10.31
N GLY A 388 -33.93 19.27 9.45
CA GLY A 388 -32.67 18.80 8.87
C GLY A 388 -31.56 18.56 9.90
N CYS A 389 -31.62 19.24 11.04
CA CYS A 389 -30.71 19.05 12.18
C CYS A 389 -31.41 18.34 13.34
N GLY A 390 -32.37 17.49 13.00
CA GLY A 390 -33.19 16.72 13.93
C GLY A 390 -34.55 17.35 14.23
N PRO A 391 -35.42 16.62 14.96
CA PRO A 391 -36.82 17.00 15.16
C PRO A 391 -36.98 18.38 15.82
N GLY A 392 -37.67 19.29 15.13
CA GLY A 392 -37.94 20.66 15.53
C GLY A 392 -36.84 21.68 15.20
N ASN A 393 -35.77 21.27 14.51
CA ASN A 393 -34.62 22.11 14.21
C ASN A 393 -34.36 22.19 12.70
N ASP A 394 -34.99 23.19 12.06
CA ASP A 394 -34.70 23.53 10.66
C ASP A 394 -33.30 24.13 10.55
N CYS A 395 -32.50 23.63 9.61
CA CYS A 395 -31.15 24.13 9.39
C CYS A 395 -30.77 24.12 7.90
N CYS A 396 -29.65 24.77 7.62
CA CYS A 396 -29.15 24.97 6.28
C CYS A 396 -28.17 23.88 5.89
N LEU A 397 -28.54 23.06 4.92
CA LEU A 397 -27.72 21.95 4.42
C LEU A 397 -27.37 22.16 2.94
N PRO A 398 -26.27 21.56 2.45
CA PRO A 398 -25.94 21.56 1.03
C PRO A 398 -27.09 21.00 0.19
N LYS A 399 -27.37 21.64 -0.95
CA LYS A 399 -28.35 21.14 -1.93
C LYS A 399 -27.84 19.98 -2.77
N ASP A 400 -26.52 19.90 -2.96
CA ASP A 400 -25.93 18.79 -3.71
C ASP A 400 -25.94 17.54 -2.83
N ASP A 401 -26.61 16.50 -3.31
CA ASP A 401 -26.69 15.22 -2.61
C ASP A 401 -25.30 14.58 -2.43
N LYS A 402 -24.33 14.93 -3.28
CA LYS A 402 -22.93 14.50 -3.15
C LYS A 402 -22.20 15.13 -1.96
N GLU A 403 -22.70 16.25 -1.45
CA GLU A 403 -22.18 16.94 -0.27
C GLU A 403 -23.04 16.65 0.96
N ARG A 404 -23.97 15.69 0.86
CA ARG A 404 -24.78 15.30 2.01
C ARG A 404 -23.90 14.67 3.07
N GLY A 405 -23.90 15.30 4.23
CA GLY A 405 -22.97 14.92 5.28
C GLY A 405 -21.69 15.75 5.30
N ALA A 406 -21.62 16.91 4.63
CA ALA A 406 -20.34 17.56 4.29
C ALA A 406 -19.37 17.80 5.46
N GLY A 407 -18.26 17.05 5.44
CA GLY A 407 -16.96 17.49 5.95
C GLY A 407 -16.22 18.37 4.93
N PHE A 408 -16.43 18.11 3.64
CA PHE A 408 -15.88 18.85 2.52
C PHE A 408 -16.99 19.30 1.55
N LEU A 409 -16.82 20.48 0.97
CA LEU A 409 -17.57 20.93 -0.19
C LEU A 409 -16.74 20.73 -1.47
N ILE A 410 -17.39 20.32 -2.55
CA ILE A 410 -16.77 20.10 -3.85
C ILE A 410 -16.38 21.45 -4.46
N ALA A 411 -15.13 21.56 -4.87
CA ALA A 411 -14.58 22.73 -5.53
C ALA A 411 -14.08 22.41 -6.94
N ASN A 412 -13.91 23.45 -7.76
CA ASN A 412 -13.21 23.29 -9.04
C ASN A 412 -11.72 23.01 -8.80
N SER A 413 -11.01 22.45 -9.79
CA SER A 413 -9.55 22.35 -9.73
C SER A 413 -8.90 23.74 -9.53
N PRO A 414 -7.82 23.84 -8.75
CA PRO A 414 -6.95 25.01 -8.73
C PRO A 414 -6.43 25.36 -10.14
N ASN A 415 -6.25 26.65 -10.40
CA ASN A 415 -5.53 27.09 -11.61
C ASN A 415 -4.01 26.92 -11.45
N GLU A 416 -3.52 27.11 -10.22
CA GLU A 416 -2.13 26.93 -9.81
C GLU A 416 -2.10 26.16 -8.49
N TYR A 417 -1.11 25.29 -8.33
CA TYR A 417 -0.98 24.42 -7.16
C TYR A 417 0.17 24.89 -6.28
N GLN A 418 -0.05 24.92 -4.97
CA GLN A 418 1.00 25.07 -3.97
C GLN A 418 1.33 23.72 -3.35
N VAL A 419 2.62 23.41 -3.29
CA VAL A 419 3.16 22.28 -2.53
C VAL A 419 3.58 22.78 -1.15
N LEU A 420 2.92 22.30 -0.10
CA LEU A 420 3.14 22.78 1.26
C LEU A 420 4.12 21.92 2.05
N ARG A 421 4.14 20.60 1.82
CA ARG A 421 4.84 19.63 2.67
C ARG A 421 5.79 18.73 1.88
N PRO A 422 6.78 19.27 1.14
CA PRO A 422 7.71 18.44 0.36
C PRO A 422 8.66 17.60 1.23
N ASP A 423 8.62 17.78 2.55
CA ASP A 423 9.46 17.13 3.56
C ASP A 423 8.89 15.79 4.09
N VAL A 424 7.67 15.40 3.70
CA VAL A 424 7.01 14.17 4.19
C VAL A 424 6.92 13.09 3.11
N ALA A 425 6.95 11.81 3.52
CA ALA A 425 7.03 10.65 2.63
C ALA A 425 5.92 10.56 1.56
N TYR A 426 4.69 10.87 1.94
CA TYR A 426 3.55 10.93 1.02
C TYR A 426 3.72 11.94 -0.12
N MET A 427 4.41 13.05 0.12
CA MET A 427 4.55 14.17 -0.80
C MET A 427 5.87 14.12 -1.60
N GLN A 428 6.42 12.92 -1.77
CA GLN A 428 7.65 12.73 -2.53
C GLN A 428 7.32 12.51 -4.00
N TYR A 429 7.64 13.50 -4.82
CA TYR A 429 7.65 13.38 -6.28
C TYR A 429 8.67 14.36 -6.87
N ASP A 430 8.92 14.21 -8.17
CA ASP A 430 9.79 15.07 -8.94
C ASP A 430 9.13 15.43 -10.28
N GLY A 431 9.24 16.68 -10.70
CA GLY A 431 8.59 17.20 -11.89
C GLY A 431 7.21 17.84 -11.67
N ASP A 432 6.49 18.09 -12.76
CA ASP A 432 5.16 18.73 -12.72
C ASP A 432 4.09 17.84 -12.08
N PHE A 433 3.23 18.44 -11.26
CA PHE A 433 1.99 17.83 -10.79
C PHE A 433 0.81 18.26 -11.68
N ASN A 434 0.17 17.31 -12.36
CA ASN A 434 -0.94 17.56 -13.29
C ASN A 434 -2.13 16.63 -12.99
N PRO A 435 -3.02 16.99 -12.05
CA PRO A 435 -4.22 16.20 -11.79
C PRO A 435 -5.14 16.20 -13.01
N THR A 436 -5.83 15.08 -13.25
CA THR A 436 -6.74 14.93 -14.38
C THR A 436 -8.15 14.58 -13.92
N GLY A 437 -9.09 15.47 -14.27
CA GLY A 437 -10.52 15.20 -14.22
C GLY A 437 -11.03 14.83 -12.82
N GLY A 438 -12.05 13.97 -12.80
CA GLY A 438 -12.87 13.67 -11.63
C GLY A 438 -14.10 14.57 -11.53
N SER A 439 -15.17 14.04 -10.95
CA SER A 439 -16.34 14.87 -10.62
C SER A 439 -16.10 15.75 -9.39
N GLU A 440 -15.13 15.37 -8.56
CA GLU A 440 -14.73 16.06 -7.33
C GLU A 440 -13.22 16.34 -7.39
N PRO A 441 -12.79 17.37 -8.15
CA PRO A 441 -11.39 17.58 -8.46
C PRO A 441 -10.60 18.28 -7.33
N ALA A 442 -11.28 18.94 -6.40
CA ALA A 442 -10.70 19.58 -5.21
C ALA A 442 -11.80 19.82 -4.17
N TYR A 443 -11.41 20.21 -2.96
CA TYR A 443 -12.31 20.36 -1.82
C TYR A 443 -12.12 21.68 -1.08
N ASN A 444 -13.23 22.25 -0.63
CA ASN A 444 -13.27 23.40 0.28
C ASN A 444 -13.75 22.98 1.66
N LEU A 445 -13.25 23.66 2.69
CA LEU A 445 -13.91 23.71 3.98
C LEU A 445 -14.91 24.87 3.99
N SER A 446 -16.11 24.62 4.51
CA SER A 446 -17.16 25.63 4.60
C SER A 446 -17.05 26.42 5.91
N SER A 447 -16.87 27.73 5.80
CA SER A 447 -16.99 28.61 6.95
C SER A 447 -18.45 28.73 7.41
N TYR A 448 -19.40 28.54 6.48
CA TYR A 448 -20.83 28.55 6.79
C TYR A 448 -21.24 27.36 7.65
N LEU A 449 -20.73 26.16 7.35
CA LEU A 449 -20.88 24.97 8.19
C LEU A 449 -19.89 24.96 9.36
N MET A 450 -18.94 25.88 9.48
CA MET A 450 -17.87 25.84 10.49
C MET A 450 -17.09 24.51 10.47
N THR A 451 -16.86 23.95 9.29
CA THR A 451 -16.00 22.75 9.11
C THR A 451 -14.55 23.16 9.15
N GLU A 452 -13.73 22.43 9.91
CA GLU A 452 -12.30 22.65 10.09
C GLU A 452 -11.56 21.31 10.05
N TYR A 453 -10.24 21.31 9.84
CA TYR A 453 -9.44 20.09 10.03
C TYR A 453 -9.25 19.78 11.52
N LYS A 454 -9.39 18.51 11.94
CA LYS A 454 -9.49 18.12 13.37
C LYS A 454 -8.26 18.40 14.25
N ASN A 455 -7.07 18.59 13.70
CA ASN A 455 -5.84 18.86 14.48
C ASN A 455 -5.19 20.21 14.13
N ASP A 456 -5.92 21.17 13.53
CA ASP A 456 -5.45 22.52 13.17
C ASP A 456 -4.14 22.58 12.31
N ARG A 457 -3.66 21.45 11.75
CA ARG A 457 -2.26 21.27 11.30
C ARG A 457 -2.14 20.61 9.95
N ASP A 458 -1.14 21.04 9.19
CA ASP A 458 -0.39 20.50 8.04
C ASP A 458 -0.84 19.21 7.31
N VAL A 459 -2.13 18.84 7.33
CA VAL A 459 -2.68 17.68 6.63
C VAL A 459 -2.77 17.93 5.13
N THR A 460 -2.93 19.18 4.72
CA THR A 460 -2.99 19.58 3.31
C THR A 460 -1.59 19.71 2.74
N PHE A 461 -1.28 18.96 1.69
CA PHE A 461 0.02 19.07 1.02
C PHE A 461 -0.04 19.72 -0.35
N ILE A 462 -1.19 19.60 -1.04
CA ILE A 462 -1.44 20.29 -2.30
C ILE A 462 -2.76 21.05 -2.20
N THR A 463 -2.70 22.35 -2.49
CA THR A 463 -3.84 23.27 -2.41
C THR A 463 -3.71 24.39 -3.45
N ALA A 464 -4.71 25.25 -3.56
CA ALA A 464 -4.64 26.48 -4.35
C ALA A 464 -3.78 27.55 -3.66
N GLU A 465 -3.63 28.71 -4.32
CA GLU A 465 -2.79 29.79 -3.81
C GLU A 465 -3.28 30.39 -2.49
N GLU A 466 -4.58 30.32 -2.25
CA GLU A 466 -5.25 30.80 -1.04
C GLU A 466 -4.91 29.96 0.20
N GLY A 467 -4.43 28.73 0.00
CA GLY A 467 -3.96 27.83 1.04
C GLY A 467 -5.03 26.88 1.58
N PRO A 468 -4.69 26.11 2.65
CA PRO A 468 -5.52 25.04 3.17
C PRO A 468 -6.97 25.44 3.48
N GLY A 469 -7.89 24.54 3.15
CA GLY A 469 -9.33 24.73 3.23
C GLY A 469 -9.95 25.36 1.97
N PHE A 470 -9.16 25.69 0.96
CA PHE A 470 -9.63 26.25 -0.31
C PHE A 470 -9.00 25.54 -1.51
N GLN A 471 -9.82 24.82 -2.26
CA GLN A 471 -9.46 23.98 -3.39
C GLN A 471 -8.29 23.05 -3.04
N ASP A 472 -8.38 22.41 -1.88
CA ASP A 472 -7.43 21.40 -1.43
C ASP A 472 -7.54 20.15 -2.31
N VAL A 473 -6.39 19.60 -2.69
CA VAL A 473 -6.29 18.50 -3.66
C VAL A 473 -5.73 17.25 -3.03
N TRP A 474 -4.75 17.38 -2.14
CA TRP A 474 -4.15 16.24 -1.46
C TRP A 474 -4.05 16.52 0.03
N MET A 475 -4.71 15.68 0.81
CA MET A 475 -4.78 15.80 2.26
C MET A 475 -4.47 14.44 2.90
N THR A 476 -3.65 14.42 3.94
CA THR A 476 -3.39 13.19 4.69
C THR A 476 -3.13 13.49 6.16
N GLY A 477 -3.62 12.61 7.03
CA GLY A 477 -3.50 12.75 8.47
C GLY A 477 -3.86 11.46 9.20
N TYR A 478 -3.70 11.47 10.51
CA TYR A 478 -4.17 10.37 11.35
C TYR A 478 -5.68 10.48 11.59
N LEU A 479 -6.34 9.33 11.74
CA LEU A 479 -7.76 9.26 12.11
C LEU A 479 -8.06 10.22 13.26
N ASP A 480 -9.11 11.03 13.11
CA ASP A 480 -9.59 12.02 14.08
C ASP A 480 -8.54 13.05 14.55
N GLY A 481 -7.42 13.17 13.82
CA GLY A 481 -6.32 14.05 14.20
C GLY A 481 -5.58 13.60 15.45
N GLU A 482 -5.60 12.29 15.78
CA GLU A 482 -4.98 11.74 16.98
C GLU A 482 -3.48 12.08 17.12
N CYS A 483 -2.78 12.24 15.98
CA CYS A 483 -1.37 12.64 15.92
C CYS A 483 -1.08 13.66 14.82
N ASP A 484 0.11 14.27 14.93
CA ASP A 484 0.69 15.13 13.90
C ASP A 484 1.44 14.27 12.87
N ILE A 485 1.37 14.64 11.59
CA ILE A 485 2.04 13.92 10.51
C ILE A 485 3.57 13.93 10.63
N ASN A 486 4.10 14.87 11.43
CA ASN A 486 5.53 15.02 11.71
C ASN A 486 6.01 14.27 12.96
N GLU A 487 5.12 13.58 13.67
CA GLU A 487 5.57 12.65 14.69
C GLU A 487 6.27 11.49 13.98
N GLY A 488 7.61 11.50 13.99
CA GLY A 488 8.42 10.42 13.41
C GLY A 488 8.08 9.06 14.05
N PRO A 489 8.68 7.96 13.54
CA PRO A 489 8.14 6.60 13.68
C PRO A 489 7.65 6.33 15.09
N ILE A 490 6.32 6.30 15.25
CA ILE A 490 5.69 6.01 16.53
C ILE A 490 6.03 4.56 16.85
N VAL A 491 6.65 4.33 18.00
CA VAL A 491 6.87 2.96 18.50
C VAL A 491 5.49 2.35 18.74
N LEU A 492 5.01 1.59 17.76
CA LEU A 492 3.69 1.00 17.76
C LEU A 492 3.58 0.03 18.94
N ALA A 493 2.85 0.43 19.97
CA ALA A 493 2.20 -0.53 20.85
C ALA A 493 0.97 -1.04 20.11
N ARG A 494 0.86 -2.37 19.96
CA ARG A 494 -0.23 -3.05 19.24
C ARG A 494 -1.60 -2.65 19.81
N GLY A 495 -2.41 -2.03 18.97
CA GLY A 495 -3.84 -1.84 19.17
C GLY A 495 -4.27 -0.70 20.12
N PRO A 496 -5.60 -0.44 20.19
CA PRO A 496 -6.17 0.60 21.03
C PRO A 496 -5.86 0.36 22.51
N GLY A 497 -5.11 1.27 23.14
CA GLY A 497 -4.79 1.23 24.58
C GLY A 497 -3.30 1.31 24.95
N GLY A 498 -2.39 1.34 23.96
CA GLY A 498 -0.98 1.68 24.18
C GLY A 498 -0.77 3.17 24.50
N SER A 499 0.24 3.53 25.30
CA SER A 499 0.41 4.90 25.81
C SER A 499 0.86 5.97 24.78
N ARG A 500 1.01 5.62 23.50
CA ARG A 500 1.24 6.51 22.35
C ARG A 500 0.81 5.77 21.08
N TYR A 501 -0.47 5.83 20.75
CA TYR A 501 -1.04 5.12 19.63
C TYR A 501 -1.81 6.14 18.77
N CYS A 502 -1.42 6.29 17.50
CA CYS A 502 -1.93 7.33 16.62
C CYS A 502 -3.07 6.89 15.70
N GLY A 503 -3.51 5.63 15.82
CA GLY A 503 -4.43 5.05 14.85
C GLY A 503 -3.76 4.84 13.49
N GLY A 504 -4.62 4.60 12.51
CA GLY A 504 -4.28 4.52 11.10
C GLY A 504 -4.33 5.90 10.46
N LYS A 505 -3.77 5.97 9.27
CA LYS A 505 -3.73 7.19 8.47
C LYS A 505 -4.82 7.18 7.42
N VAL A 506 -5.23 8.39 7.04
CA VAL A 506 -6.25 8.63 6.02
C VAL A 506 -5.65 9.58 5.01
N SER A 507 -5.73 9.23 3.73
CA SER A 507 -5.33 10.11 2.63
C SER A 507 -6.47 10.31 1.66
N TYR A 508 -6.69 11.57 1.30
CA TYR A 508 -7.68 12.01 0.36
C TYR A 508 -7.07 12.73 -0.80
N LEU A 509 -7.62 12.43 -1.97
CA LEU A 509 -7.14 12.97 -3.23
C LEU A 509 -8.32 13.46 -4.08
N GLY A 510 -8.23 14.73 -4.51
CA GLY A 510 -9.16 15.35 -5.45
C GLY A 510 -8.79 14.99 -6.88
N GLY A 511 -9.78 14.58 -7.65
CA GLY A 511 -9.61 14.07 -9.01
C GLY A 511 -9.63 12.55 -9.09
N HIS A 512 -9.49 12.01 -10.30
CA HIS A 512 -9.87 10.61 -10.60
C HIS A 512 -8.90 9.89 -11.54
N SER A 513 -7.79 10.56 -11.88
CA SER A 513 -6.67 10.08 -12.69
C SER A 513 -5.61 11.19 -12.69
N TYR A 514 -4.34 10.85 -12.79
CA TYR A 514 -3.28 11.84 -12.99
C TYR A 514 -2.69 11.54 -14.36
N ALA A 515 -2.78 12.45 -15.33
CA ALA A 515 -2.18 12.21 -16.63
C ALA A 515 -0.66 12.36 -16.52
N GLY A 516 0.07 11.27 -16.83
CA GLY A 516 1.53 11.18 -16.70
C GLY A 516 1.95 10.75 -15.30
N SER A 517 3.00 9.92 -15.20
CA SER A 517 3.42 9.10 -14.03
C SER A 517 3.51 9.78 -12.66
N ARG A 518 3.49 11.10 -12.60
CA ARG A 518 3.95 11.90 -11.45
C ARG A 518 2.88 12.05 -10.36
N GLY A 519 1.60 12.14 -10.71
CA GLY A 519 0.52 12.23 -9.72
C GLY A 519 0.10 10.87 -9.18
N GLN A 520 0.18 9.82 -9.99
CA GLN A 520 -0.02 8.42 -9.56
C GLN A 520 1.02 7.99 -8.53
N ARG A 521 2.18 8.64 -8.54
CA ARG A 521 3.20 8.41 -7.54
C ARG A 521 2.71 8.67 -6.12
N LEU A 522 1.83 9.66 -5.92
CA LEU A 522 1.25 9.96 -4.59
C LEU A 522 0.41 8.79 -4.08
N PHE A 523 -0.31 8.12 -4.99
CA PHE A 523 -1.04 6.89 -4.68
C PHE A 523 -0.07 5.76 -4.26
N LEU A 524 1.03 5.54 -4.98
CA LEU A 524 1.98 4.48 -4.61
C LEU A 524 2.80 4.81 -3.37
N ASN A 525 3.10 6.09 -3.12
CA ASN A 525 3.66 6.53 -1.84
C ASN A 525 2.78 6.11 -0.67
N ALA A 526 1.46 6.11 -0.85
CA ALA A 526 0.53 5.76 0.20
C ALA A 526 0.68 4.33 0.72
N LEU A 527 0.94 3.38 -0.19
CA LEU A 527 1.16 1.97 0.12
C LEU A 527 2.28 1.77 1.15
N PHE A 528 3.38 2.52 0.99
CA PHE A 528 4.59 2.34 1.79
C PHE A 528 4.72 3.36 2.93
N GLU A 529 3.78 4.27 3.04
CA GLU A 529 3.73 5.20 4.15
C GLU A 529 2.93 4.64 5.33
N ALA A 530 1.99 3.73 5.13
CA ALA A 530 1.26 3.10 6.23
C ALA A 530 2.20 2.61 7.36
N ASP A 531 1.89 2.88 8.64
CA ASP A 531 2.83 2.58 9.73
C ASP A 531 3.03 1.07 9.95
N CYS A 532 2.04 0.29 9.55
CA CYS A 532 2.11 -1.10 9.13
C CYS A 532 3.48 -1.53 8.57
N VAL A 533 4.07 -0.82 7.60
CA VAL A 533 5.27 -1.29 6.90
C VAL A 533 6.53 -1.16 7.76
N THR A 534 6.46 -0.45 8.88
CA THR A 534 7.61 -0.24 9.79
C THR A 534 7.75 -1.33 10.84
N ASN A 535 6.83 -2.29 10.85
CA ASN A 535 6.86 -3.43 11.73
C ASN A 535 6.95 -4.69 10.87
N ALA A 536 8.08 -5.40 10.96
CA ALA A 536 8.28 -6.67 10.27
C ALA A 536 7.21 -7.73 10.61
N ASN A 537 6.53 -7.56 11.74
CA ASN A 537 5.47 -8.46 12.21
C ASN A 537 4.06 -7.91 11.93
N TRP A 538 3.87 -7.14 10.85
CA TRP A 538 2.57 -6.59 10.46
C TRP A 538 2.08 -7.20 9.14
N PRO A 539 0.77 -7.52 9.00
CA PRO A 539 -0.28 -7.44 10.02
C PRO A 539 -0.21 -8.58 11.04
N GLY A 540 -0.07 -8.22 12.32
CA GLY A 540 -0.14 -9.15 13.43
C GLY A 540 1.07 -10.07 13.61
N ASP A 541 1.62 -10.07 14.81
CA ASP A 541 2.13 -11.32 15.39
C ASP A 541 0.98 -11.94 16.21
N VAL A 542 -0.03 -12.55 15.59
CA VAL A 542 -0.90 -13.53 16.28
C VAL A 542 -0.80 -14.87 15.59
N GLY A 543 0.26 -15.61 15.92
CA GLY A 543 0.18 -17.06 15.94
C GLY A 543 0.35 -17.76 14.60
N ASN A 544 0.75 -17.04 13.56
CA ASN A 544 1.28 -17.68 12.37
C ASN A 544 2.85 -17.71 12.41
N ASN A 545 3.58 -16.71 12.92
CA ASN A 545 5.05 -16.63 12.71
C ASN A 545 5.39 -16.90 11.21
N ASP A 546 5.07 -16.15 10.18
CA ASP A 546 5.50 -16.51 8.80
C ASP A 546 6.70 -15.63 8.45
N SER A 547 7.91 -16.18 8.58
CA SER A 547 9.15 -15.38 8.47
C SER A 547 9.59 -15.12 7.04
N ASP A 548 9.01 -15.76 6.03
CA ASP A 548 9.36 -15.55 4.62
C ASP A 548 8.22 -15.02 3.75
N GLY A 549 7.01 -14.90 4.31
CA GLY A 549 5.88 -14.23 3.70
C GLY A 549 5.27 -15.01 2.55
N ASP A 550 5.32 -16.34 2.64
CA ASP A 550 4.72 -17.26 1.67
C ASP A 550 3.25 -17.61 1.98
N GLY A 551 2.69 -17.04 3.04
CA GLY A 551 1.30 -17.25 3.42
C GLY A 551 1.08 -18.44 4.34
N VAL A 552 2.13 -19.19 4.67
CA VAL A 552 2.08 -20.32 5.60
C VAL A 552 2.82 -19.98 6.91
N PRO A 553 2.18 -20.20 8.06
CA PRO A 553 2.84 -20.04 9.36
C PRO A 553 4.13 -20.84 9.59
N ASP A 554 5.23 -20.28 10.13
CA ASP A 554 6.48 -20.99 10.54
C ASP A 554 6.20 -22.31 11.30
N PRO A 555 5.18 -22.45 12.19
CA PRO A 555 4.89 -23.71 12.87
C PRO A 555 4.17 -24.72 11.97
N GLN A 556 3.50 -24.27 10.92
CA GLN A 556 2.80 -25.06 9.91
C GLN A 556 3.61 -25.22 8.61
N ASP A 557 4.65 -24.41 8.45
CA ASP A 557 5.48 -24.26 7.27
C ASP A 557 6.67 -25.24 7.34
N PRO A 558 6.84 -26.13 6.34
CA PRO A 558 7.99 -27.01 6.25
C PRO A 558 9.33 -26.27 6.08
N ALA A 559 9.35 -25.06 5.54
CA ALA A 559 10.55 -24.24 5.40
C ALA A 559 10.31 -22.77 5.80
N PRO A 560 10.25 -22.47 7.12
CA PRO A 560 9.96 -21.15 7.73
C PRO A 560 10.80 -19.93 7.33
N ASN A 561 11.76 -20.05 6.41
CA ASN A 561 12.60 -18.95 5.95
C ASN A 561 12.93 -19.09 4.45
N ASP A 562 12.20 -19.94 3.73
CA ASP A 562 12.33 -20.18 2.30
C ASP A 562 10.92 -20.10 1.68
N PRO A 563 10.56 -18.95 1.07
CA PRO A 563 9.20 -18.70 0.62
C PRO A 563 8.78 -19.57 -0.57
N THR A 564 9.65 -20.46 -1.05
CA THR A 564 9.37 -21.39 -2.15
C THR A 564 8.96 -22.78 -1.68
N GLN A 565 8.83 -22.99 -0.37
CA GLN A 565 8.58 -24.29 0.25
C GLN A 565 7.64 -24.17 1.45
N CYS A 566 6.33 -24.25 1.21
CA CYS A 566 5.32 -23.95 2.23
C CYS A 566 4.32 -25.08 2.48
N GLY A 567 4.46 -26.21 1.79
CA GLY A 567 3.61 -27.39 1.98
C GLY A 567 2.94 -27.87 0.71
N ASP A 568 2.03 -28.84 0.83
CA ASP A 568 1.33 -29.49 -0.28
C ASP A 568 -0.11 -29.79 0.22
N ILE A 569 -0.98 -28.77 0.17
CA ILE A 569 -2.29 -28.80 0.83
C ILE A 569 -3.25 -29.73 0.08
N ASP A 570 -3.24 -29.66 -1.25
CA ASP A 570 -4.14 -30.42 -2.10
C ASP A 570 -3.65 -31.86 -2.38
N ARG A 571 -2.37 -32.14 -2.06
CA ARG A 571 -1.69 -33.44 -2.14
C ARG A 571 -1.46 -33.89 -3.57
N ASP A 572 -1.22 -32.94 -4.45
CA ASP A 572 -0.90 -33.19 -5.86
C ASP A 572 0.60 -33.50 -6.09
N THR A 573 1.41 -33.44 -5.01
CA THR A 573 2.87 -33.66 -4.92
C THR A 573 3.78 -32.49 -5.25
N CYS A 574 3.23 -31.37 -5.70
CA CYS A 574 3.95 -30.11 -5.76
C CYS A 574 3.93 -29.38 -4.43
N ASP A 575 4.87 -28.45 -4.25
CA ASP A 575 4.82 -27.57 -3.10
C ASP A 575 4.00 -26.34 -3.49
N ASP A 576 2.97 -26.02 -2.68
CA ASP A 576 1.99 -24.95 -2.91
C ASP A 576 2.67 -23.59 -3.22
N CYS A 577 3.92 -23.39 -2.79
CA CYS A 577 4.69 -22.16 -2.98
C CYS A 577 5.76 -22.22 -4.08
N SER A 578 5.91 -23.36 -4.76
CA SER A 578 7.07 -23.61 -5.62
C SER A 578 7.14 -22.73 -6.87
N VAL A 579 6.00 -22.17 -7.29
CA VAL A 579 5.90 -21.27 -8.45
C VAL A 579 5.96 -19.82 -7.99
N ASP A 580 4.97 -19.36 -7.22
CA ASP A 580 4.78 -17.92 -6.95
C ASP A 580 5.47 -17.42 -5.68
N GLY A 581 6.13 -18.30 -4.92
CA GLY A 581 6.69 -17.98 -3.60
C GLY A 581 5.61 -17.61 -2.58
N PHE A 582 4.38 -18.11 -2.77
CA PHE A 582 3.21 -17.97 -1.91
C PHE A 582 2.31 -19.18 -2.07
N SER A 583 1.58 -19.56 -1.02
CA SER A 583 0.72 -20.73 -1.01
C SER A 583 -0.41 -20.57 -2.02
N ASN A 584 -0.27 -21.30 -3.13
CA ASN A 584 -1.24 -21.37 -4.19
C ASN A 584 -1.42 -22.83 -4.62
N PRO A 585 -2.31 -23.59 -3.95
CA PRO A 585 -2.58 -25.01 -4.24
C PRO A 585 -3.21 -25.29 -5.61
N SER A 586 -3.19 -24.33 -6.53
CA SER A 586 -3.74 -24.45 -7.89
C SER A 586 -2.76 -23.98 -8.97
N ASN A 587 -1.62 -23.42 -8.57
CA ASN A 587 -0.53 -22.98 -9.44
C ASN A 587 0.80 -23.17 -8.70
N ASP A 588 1.11 -24.41 -8.40
CA ASP A 588 2.18 -24.88 -7.51
C ASP A 588 3.16 -25.81 -8.23
N GLY A 589 2.91 -26.15 -9.49
CA GLY A 589 3.92 -26.69 -10.38
C GLY A 589 3.39 -27.23 -11.72
N PRO A 590 4.24 -27.94 -12.49
CA PRO A 590 3.88 -28.44 -13.81
C PRO A 590 2.95 -29.66 -13.74
N ASP A 591 1.81 -29.60 -14.42
CA ASP A 591 0.89 -30.72 -14.72
C ASP A 591 0.68 -30.79 -16.25
N ALA A 592 1.47 -31.63 -16.93
CA ALA A 592 1.51 -31.65 -18.38
C ALA A 592 0.27 -32.30 -19.04
N ASP A 593 -0.44 -33.19 -18.34
CA ASP A 593 -1.61 -33.90 -18.87
C ASP A 593 -2.95 -33.42 -18.29
N GLY A 594 -2.91 -32.51 -17.32
CA GLY A 594 -4.05 -31.78 -16.78
C GLY A 594 -4.93 -32.64 -15.88
N ASP A 595 -4.34 -33.65 -15.23
CA ASP A 595 -5.06 -34.61 -14.40
C ASP A 595 -5.19 -34.18 -12.93
N GLY A 596 -4.54 -33.06 -12.57
CA GLY A 596 -4.52 -32.49 -11.23
C GLY A 596 -3.47 -33.14 -10.32
N THR A 597 -2.43 -33.74 -10.89
CA THR A 597 -1.23 -34.23 -10.20
C THR A 597 -0.01 -33.61 -10.86
N CYS A 598 0.97 -33.21 -10.05
CA CYS A 598 2.20 -32.69 -10.59
C CYS A 598 3.06 -33.76 -11.31
N ASP A 599 3.75 -33.33 -12.36
CA ASP A 599 4.72 -34.12 -13.15
C ASP A 599 5.81 -34.77 -12.25
N ALA A 600 6.08 -34.21 -11.07
CA ALA A 600 7.06 -34.72 -10.11
C ALA A 600 6.58 -35.96 -9.33
N GLY A 601 5.26 -36.12 -9.17
CA GLY A 601 4.60 -37.24 -8.48
C GLY A 601 4.26 -38.42 -9.39
N GLU A 602 4.40 -38.22 -10.70
CA GLU A 602 4.33 -39.23 -11.75
C GLU A 602 5.51 -40.23 -11.62
N GLU A 603 5.54 -41.05 -10.55
CA GLU A 603 6.36 -42.24 -10.55
C GLU A 603 5.83 -43.15 -11.66
N ASP A 604 6.62 -43.31 -12.74
CA ASP A 604 6.48 -44.29 -13.81
C ASP A 604 5.77 -45.59 -13.34
N GLY A 605 4.44 -45.56 -13.35
CA GLY A 605 3.64 -46.71 -13.03
C GLY A 605 3.96 -47.78 -14.07
N PRO A 606 4.04 -49.07 -13.71
CA PRO A 606 4.25 -50.12 -14.70
C PRO A 606 2.97 -50.26 -15.54
N GLY A 607 2.78 -49.39 -16.52
CA GLY A 607 1.52 -49.29 -17.26
C GLY A 607 1.42 -48.24 -18.38
N ALA A 608 2.43 -47.41 -18.64
CA ALA A 608 2.40 -46.47 -19.77
C ALA A 608 3.67 -46.58 -20.66
N ASP A 609 3.89 -47.75 -21.26
CA ASP A 609 4.46 -47.76 -22.61
C ASP A 609 3.39 -47.27 -23.60
N GLY A 610 3.24 -45.94 -23.66
CA GLY A 610 2.57 -45.24 -24.75
C GLY A 610 3.37 -45.29 -26.06
N ASP A 611 4.04 -46.41 -26.37
CA ASP A 611 4.58 -46.63 -27.69
C ASP A 611 3.43 -47.01 -28.63
N GLY A 612 2.82 -45.98 -29.23
CA GLY A 612 1.87 -46.11 -30.33
C GLY A 612 2.46 -46.72 -31.60
N THR A 613 3.17 -47.85 -31.51
CA THR A 613 3.60 -48.64 -32.66
C THR A 613 2.69 -49.86 -32.83
N SER A 614 1.75 -49.69 -33.76
CA SER A 614 1.00 -50.78 -34.37
C SER A 614 1.92 -51.63 -35.25
N ASP A 615 1.80 -52.95 -35.08
CA ASP A 615 2.02 -54.03 -36.04
C ASP A 615 2.95 -53.79 -37.25
N GLY A 616 4.12 -54.45 -37.20
CA GLY A 616 4.40 -55.45 -38.24
C GLY A 616 5.36 -55.09 -39.39
N CYS A 617 6.41 -55.93 -39.47
CA CYS A 617 7.26 -56.26 -40.63
C CYS A 617 8.43 -55.34 -41.00
N GLY A 618 9.65 -55.74 -40.60
CA GLY A 618 10.89 -55.31 -41.23
C GLY A 618 12.16 -55.89 -40.60
N CYS A 619 12.52 -57.13 -40.94
CA CYS A 619 13.79 -57.77 -40.56
C CYS A 619 15.03 -56.93 -40.90
N ARG A 620 15.99 -56.80 -39.96
CA ARG A 620 17.32 -57.47 -40.00
C ARG A 620 18.27 -56.98 -38.89
N THR A 621 18.71 -57.95 -38.10
CA THR A 621 19.97 -58.05 -37.34
C THR A 621 21.18 -57.71 -38.23
N THR A 622 22.34 -57.20 -37.81
CA THR A 622 23.27 -57.49 -36.69
C THR A 622 24.38 -56.43 -36.72
N ASP A 623 24.96 -56.01 -35.59
CA ASP A 623 26.41 -56.22 -35.37
C ASP A 623 26.88 -55.97 -33.91
N SER A 624 27.21 -57.09 -33.26
CA SER A 624 28.44 -57.43 -32.54
C SER A 624 29.34 -56.33 -31.93
N GLY A 625 29.62 -56.44 -30.62
CA GLY A 625 30.81 -55.80 -30.04
C GLY A 625 30.90 -55.74 -28.50
N SER A 626 31.11 -56.88 -27.83
CA SER A 626 31.39 -56.95 -26.39
C SER A 626 32.75 -56.32 -26.00
N SER A 627 32.85 -55.71 -24.81
CA SER A 627 33.99 -55.90 -23.88
C SER A 627 33.72 -55.39 -22.46
N LEU A 628 33.95 -56.31 -21.50
CA LEU A 628 33.95 -56.16 -20.04
C LEU A 628 34.95 -55.09 -19.54
N VAL A 629 34.58 -54.39 -18.47
CA VAL A 629 35.53 -53.76 -17.52
C VAL A 629 35.28 -54.35 -16.13
N LEU A 630 36.37 -54.78 -15.48
CA LEU A 630 36.39 -55.49 -14.20
C LEU A 630 36.58 -54.52 -13.02
N LEU A 631 35.85 -54.80 -11.94
CA LEU A 631 35.84 -54.19 -10.60
C LEU A 631 37.20 -54.27 -9.87
N PHE A 632 37.49 -53.26 -9.02
CA PHE A 632 38.28 -53.45 -7.79
C PHE A 632 37.72 -52.59 -6.65
N LEU A 633 37.34 -53.25 -5.54
CA LEU A 633 37.10 -52.64 -4.24
C LEU A 633 37.98 -53.32 -3.17
N VAL A 634 38.35 -52.48 -2.20
CA VAL A 634 39.35 -52.65 -1.14
C VAL A 634 38.80 -53.47 0.04
N PHE A 635 39.69 -54.17 0.76
CA PHE A 635 39.47 -54.51 2.18
C PHE A 635 40.71 -54.15 3.01
N GLY A 636 40.50 -53.37 4.07
CA GLY A 636 41.51 -53.03 5.07
C GLY A 636 41.55 -54.01 6.25
N ALA A 637 42.48 -53.79 7.17
CA ALA A 637 42.20 -53.57 8.59
C ALA A 637 43.48 -53.49 9.47
N ILE A 638 43.27 -52.88 10.65
CA ILE A 638 43.94 -53.08 11.95
C ILE A 638 45.04 -52.08 12.37
N LEU A 639 44.57 -51.05 13.09
CA LEU A 639 44.95 -50.65 14.47
C LEU A 639 46.40 -50.84 14.96
N LEU A 640 47.03 -49.74 15.42
CA LEU A 640 47.46 -49.57 16.82
C LEU A 640 48.11 -48.19 17.10
N ARG A 641 47.55 -47.48 18.09
CA ARG A 641 48.22 -46.73 19.18
C ARG A 641 49.47 -45.90 18.83
N ARG A 642 49.43 -44.58 19.05
CA ARG A 642 49.64 -43.85 20.34
C ARG A 642 50.03 -42.38 20.10
N ARG A 643 49.37 -41.50 20.86
CA ARG A 643 49.83 -40.28 21.54
C ARG A 643 50.44 -39.12 20.72
N ARG A 644 49.69 -38.01 20.76
CA ARG A 644 50.08 -36.62 21.10
C ARG A 644 51.47 -36.15 20.65
N LEU A 645 51.48 -35.19 19.74
CA LEU A 645 51.61 -33.76 20.09
C LEU A 645 50.61 -32.96 19.27
#